data_AF-A0A917YHL1-F1
#
_entry.id   AF-A0A917YHL1-F1
#
_cell.length_a   1.000
_cell.length_b   1.000
_cell.length_c   1.000
_cell.angle_alpha   90.00
_cell.angle_beta   90.00
_cell.angle_gamma   90.00
#
_symmetry.space_group_name_H-M   'P 1'
#
loop_
_entity.id
_entity.type
_entity.pdbx_description
1 polymer ?
#
loop_
_entity_poly.entity_id
_entity_poly.type
_entity_poly.pdbx_seq_one_letter_code
_entity_poly.pdbx_strand_id
1 'polypeptide(L)'
;MESAYPKDLGHALGRLDSLLRDTVARVLAAYGSATADDPFRGLYISRGDITRLLDNWDAHPVFTASNRPGAPALLDGLSQDSRLRRFARAFGLGEVDLWLVVIALAPEVDLRYERLYAFLQDDVSRRRPSVDLALTLLSATPAEKLARRAHLVGDAPLVRHGLIALPSEAQSIRWPLPACSLVLDSAVVQHLLGRDELTADAGDFTELLRGEDAEALPPEVMPAAVRLLPQLISEACEVGAEPLHLYFSGPPSSVKKRTALALATEAGRPVVAVDLETATRGDEDWPRAVLREASLRGAIVYAEPYGALLGEEATAQRLLWNRTLAAHGGVSIISGTSGALPPGFDAARIVPVDFPLPEAPDRRAYWNRCLDRSGVRLSAPGLDVLAGRYRLTYDQIESATTLATTRVHWLNGPDSAPSLTDLSTAARAQSDPALGELAHAIEPVHGWSDLVLPEDTIRLLDELCRQVECRQRVLHDWGFGRRLSLGRGTAALFAGPSGTGKTTAAEIIAAELGLGLYKIDLAGVVSKYIGETEKNLQRIFAAAENANAVLFFDEADALFGKRSEVRDSHDRYANIEIAYLLQRMESYEGVAILATNLRQNMDEAFVRRLQFVVEFPFPDEEQRADIWRLHFPPEAPHDEALDLPLLARQFRMTGGSIKNAVLAAAYLAAADDRPIGMGDLLHATAREHAKAGRVLVGEDFAAFEERCHG
;
A
#
# COMPACT_ATOMS: atom_id res chain seq x y z
N MET A 1 -44.95 29.38 2.62
CA MET A 1 -43.62 29.19 3.23
C MET A 1 -43.29 27.72 3.10
N GLU A 2 -42.50 27.37 2.09
CA GLU A 2 -41.87 26.05 2.05
C GLU A 2 -41.04 25.89 3.33
N SER A 3 -41.24 24.77 4.03
CA SER A 3 -40.56 24.46 5.28
C SER A 3 -39.04 24.49 5.08
N ALA A 4 -38.32 25.23 5.94
CA ALA A 4 -36.85 25.35 5.90
C ALA A 4 -36.09 24.04 6.21
N TYR A 5 -36.81 22.97 6.55
CA TYR A 5 -36.29 21.65 6.89
C TYR A 5 -37.24 20.53 6.40
N PRO A 6 -36.76 19.27 6.29
CA PRO A 6 -37.55 18.14 5.79
C PRO A 6 -38.90 17.97 6.52
N LYS A 7 -39.96 17.61 5.78
CA LYS A 7 -41.33 17.47 6.34
C LYS A 7 -41.39 16.50 7.53
N ASP A 8 -40.60 15.43 7.48
CA ASP A 8 -40.52 14.43 8.55
C ASP A 8 -39.98 15.04 9.85
N LEU A 9 -38.98 15.92 9.75
CA LEU A 9 -38.41 16.61 10.89
C LEU A 9 -39.41 17.61 11.49
N GLY A 10 -40.19 18.29 10.64
CA GLY A 10 -41.28 19.16 11.11
C GLY A 10 -42.35 18.41 11.91
N HIS A 11 -42.66 17.16 11.54
CA HIS A 11 -43.56 16.32 12.32
C HIS A 11 -42.99 16.00 13.71
N ALA A 12 -41.71 15.59 13.77
CA ALA A 12 -41.04 15.27 15.03
C ALA A 12 -40.91 16.50 15.95
N LEU A 13 -40.53 17.65 15.40
CA LEU A 13 -40.43 18.91 16.14
C LEU A 13 -41.81 19.39 16.63
N GLY A 14 -42.89 19.20 15.87
CA GLY A 14 -44.25 19.50 16.33
C GLY A 14 -44.69 18.66 17.53
N ARG A 15 -44.27 17.38 17.59
CA ARG A 15 -44.49 16.54 18.77
C ARG A 15 -43.64 17.00 19.95
N LEU A 16 -42.39 17.40 19.72
CA LEU A 16 -41.53 17.99 20.75
C LEU A 16 -42.13 19.29 21.31
N ASP A 17 -42.67 20.16 20.46
CA ASP A 17 -43.33 21.41 20.89
C ASP A 17 -44.50 21.14 21.83
N SER A 18 -45.28 20.09 21.54
CA SER A 18 -46.39 19.66 22.40
C SER A 18 -45.87 19.15 23.75
N LEU A 19 -44.81 18.32 23.73
CA LEU A 19 -44.18 17.79 24.93
C LEU A 19 -43.59 18.90 25.82
N LEU A 20 -42.94 19.90 25.22
CA LEU A 20 -42.36 21.04 25.92
C LEU A 20 -43.46 21.96 26.48
N ARG A 21 -44.53 22.22 25.73
CA ARG A 21 -45.67 23.03 26.20
C ARG A 21 -46.31 22.43 27.44
N ASP A 22 -46.58 21.14 27.42
CA ASP A 22 -47.15 20.42 28.56
C ASP A 22 -46.21 20.45 29.78
N THR A 23 -44.91 20.36 29.54
CA THR A 23 -43.90 20.36 30.59
C THR A 23 -43.75 21.75 31.22
N VAL A 24 -43.71 22.82 30.42
CA VAL A 24 -43.68 24.21 30.90
C VAL A 24 -44.93 24.52 31.71
N ALA A 25 -46.12 24.11 31.25
CA ALA A 25 -47.37 24.31 31.99
C ALA A 25 -47.34 23.66 33.39
N ARG A 26 -46.75 22.45 33.50
CA ARG A 26 -46.58 21.75 34.78
C ARG A 26 -45.59 22.43 35.71
N VAL A 27 -44.45 22.90 35.18
CA VAL A 27 -43.47 23.69 35.93
C VAL A 27 -44.16 24.93 36.51
N LEU A 28 -44.83 25.72 35.67
CA LEU A 28 -45.55 26.92 36.12
C LEU A 28 -46.60 26.60 37.20
N ALA A 29 -47.33 25.49 37.08
CA ALA A 29 -48.32 25.07 38.07
C ALA A 29 -47.70 24.68 39.42
N ALA A 30 -46.52 24.05 39.43
CA ALA A 30 -45.85 23.60 40.64
C ALA A 30 -45.03 24.69 41.34
N TYR A 31 -44.43 25.62 40.58
CA TYR A 31 -43.62 26.70 41.13
C TYR A 31 -44.47 27.93 41.54
N GLY A 32 -45.71 28.05 41.05
CA GLY A 32 -46.62 29.17 41.33
C GLY A 32 -46.30 30.42 40.50
N SER A 33 -47.26 31.34 40.35
CA SER A 33 -47.10 32.51 39.45
C SER A 33 -45.99 33.49 39.87
N ALA A 34 -45.67 33.56 41.16
CA ALA A 34 -44.71 34.54 41.70
C ALA A 34 -43.23 34.20 41.42
N THR A 35 -42.89 32.94 41.16
CA THR A 35 -41.52 32.50 40.83
C THR A 35 -41.26 32.46 39.33
N ALA A 36 -42.32 32.34 38.52
CA ALA A 36 -42.22 32.44 37.07
C ALA A 36 -41.86 33.87 36.59
N ASP A 37 -42.22 34.87 37.39
CA ASP A 37 -41.96 36.30 37.13
C ASP A 37 -40.62 36.81 37.69
N ASP A 38 -39.76 35.96 38.26
CA ASP A 38 -38.43 36.38 38.72
C ASP A 38 -37.48 36.63 37.53
N PRO A 39 -37.07 37.89 37.26
CA PRO A 39 -36.20 38.22 36.13
C PRO A 39 -34.77 37.67 36.26
N PHE A 40 -34.39 37.18 37.44
CA PHE A 40 -33.06 36.66 37.75
C PHE A 40 -33.05 35.16 38.05
N ARG A 41 -34.14 34.46 37.75
CA ARG A 41 -34.27 33.01 37.93
C ARG A 41 -33.11 32.27 37.25
N GLY A 42 -32.44 31.39 37.99
CA GLY A 42 -31.27 30.62 37.53
C GLY A 42 -29.94 31.37 37.53
N LEU A 43 -29.86 32.61 38.04
CA LEU A 43 -28.60 33.36 38.21
C LEU A 43 -28.08 33.38 39.66
N TYR A 44 -28.94 33.13 40.65
CA TYR A 44 -28.59 32.98 42.05
C TYR A 44 -29.50 31.96 42.72
N ILE A 45 -29.05 31.38 43.82
CA ILE A 45 -29.85 30.47 44.64
C ILE A 45 -30.44 31.28 45.80
N SER A 46 -31.76 31.48 45.82
CA SER A 46 -32.42 32.18 46.93
C SER A 46 -32.62 31.25 48.13
N ARG A 47 -32.78 31.82 49.34
CA ARG A 47 -33.18 31.03 50.51
C ARG A 47 -34.53 30.33 50.29
N GLY A 48 -35.44 30.96 49.54
CA GLY A 48 -36.73 30.36 49.20
C GLY A 48 -36.59 29.13 48.29
N ASP A 49 -35.58 29.08 47.43
CA ASP A 49 -35.30 27.91 46.58
C ASP A 49 -34.73 26.76 47.41
N ILE A 50 -33.86 27.04 48.38
CA ILE A 50 -33.32 26.03 49.32
C ILE A 50 -34.45 25.42 50.15
N THR A 51 -35.32 26.25 50.74
CA THR A 51 -36.45 25.76 51.53
C THR A 51 -37.39 24.91 50.67
N ARG A 52 -37.67 25.31 49.43
CA ARG A 52 -38.48 24.52 48.50
C ARG A 52 -37.84 23.19 48.10
N LEU A 53 -36.53 23.14 47.90
CA LEU A 53 -35.80 21.89 47.61
C LEU A 53 -35.87 20.91 48.80
N LEU A 54 -35.85 21.43 50.03
CA LEU A 54 -35.97 20.63 51.25
C LEU A 54 -37.42 20.21 51.54
N ASP A 55 -38.40 21.08 51.29
CA ASP A 55 -39.82 20.77 51.46
C ASP A 55 -40.32 19.75 50.44
N ASN A 56 -39.77 19.79 49.23
CA ASN A 56 -40.01 18.81 48.17
C ASN A 56 -38.94 17.71 48.14
N TRP A 57 -38.19 17.48 49.23
CA TRP A 57 -37.13 16.47 49.24
C TRP A 57 -37.65 15.05 48.98
N ASP A 58 -38.83 14.73 49.52
CA ASP A 58 -39.53 13.46 49.31
C ASP A 58 -40.50 13.52 48.11
N ALA A 59 -40.88 14.73 47.68
CA ALA A 59 -41.66 14.94 46.47
C ALA A 59 -40.69 14.88 45.27
N HIS A 60 -40.62 13.70 44.64
CA HIS A 60 -39.87 13.48 43.40
C HIS A 60 -39.98 14.68 42.45
N PRO A 61 -38.91 15.01 41.67
CA PRO A 61 -38.81 16.27 40.94
C PRO A 61 -40.13 16.60 40.26
N VAL A 62 -40.58 17.85 40.41
CA VAL A 62 -41.83 18.49 39.96
C VAL A 62 -42.46 17.90 38.67
N PHE A 63 -41.64 17.31 37.82
CA PHE A 63 -41.93 16.61 36.57
C PHE A 63 -42.51 15.18 36.67
N THR A 64 -42.58 14.55 37.85
CA THR A 64 -42.89 13.10 38.02
C THR A 64 -44.22 12.82 38.73
N ALA A 65 -45.24 13.66 38.51
CA ALA A 65 -46.59 13.37 38.96
C ALA A 65 -47.14 12.07 38.34
N SER A 66 -47.84 11.28 39.15
CA SER A 66 -48.23 9.87 38.96
C SER A 66 -49.21 9.56 37.81
N ASN A 67 -49.37 10.44 36.81
CA ASN A 67 -50.38 10.27 35.76
C ASN A 67 -49.99 10.90 34.41
N ARG A 68 -48.71 10.83 34.04
CA ARG A 68 -48.21 11.33 32.76
C ARG A 68 -48.43 10.29 31.65
N PRO A 69 -49.11 10.61 30.53
CA PRO A 69 -48.99 9.78 29.33
C PRO A 69 -47.53 9.82 28.87
N GLY A 70 -46.92 8.65 28.60
CA GLY A 70 -45.54 8.55 28.12
C GLY A 70 -45.31 9.38 26.85
N ALA A 71 -44.05 9.65 26.51
CA ALA A 71 -43.72 10.35 25.28
C ALA A 71 -44.41 9.67 24.08
N PRO A 72 -45.11 10.43 23.21
CA PRO A 72 -45.82 9.83 22.08
C PRO A 72 -44.81 9.18 21.12
N ALA A 73 -45.23 8.12 20.40
CA ALA A 73 -44.36 7.47 19.41
C ALA A 73 -43.95 8.46 18.33
N LEU A 74 -42.66 8.73 18.17
CA LEU A 74 -42.14 9.76 17.29
C LEU A 74 -42.39 9.42 15.82
N LEU A 75 -42.32 8.13 15.48
CA LEU A 75 -42.41 7.66 14.10
C LEU A 75 -43.84 7.53 13.57
N ASP A 76 -44.86 7.58 14.43
CA ASP A 76 -46.26 7.41 14.04
C ASP A 76 -46.71 8.48 13.03
N GLY A 77 -47.26 8.06 11.90
CA GLY A 77 -47.72 8.98 10.84
C GLY A 77 -46.63 9.43 9.86
N LEU A 78 -45.36 9.04 10.06
CA LEU A 78 -44.29 9.23 9.08
C LEU A 78 -44.32 8.13 8.00
N SER A 79 -44.01 8.50 6.75
CA SER A 79 -43.85 7.54 5.65
C SER A 79 -42.70 6.56 5.91
N GLN A 80 -42.74 5.37 5.30
CA GLN A 80 -41.70 4.35 5.45
C GLN A 80 -40.33 4.82 4.93
N ASP A 81 -40.32 5.74 3.96
CA ASP A 81 -39.11 6.32 3.36
C ASP A 81 -38.61 7.58 4.07
N SER A 82 -39.26 7.98 5.17
CA SER A 82 -38.88 9.17 5.92
C SER A 82 -37.44 9.08 6.40
N ARG A 83 -36.75 10.23 6.38
CA ARG A 83 -35.33 10.31 6.71
C ARG A 83 -35.05 9.85 8.15
N LEU A 84 -35.93 10.21 9.08
CA LEU A 84 -35.90 9.76 10.48
C LEU A 84 -36.03 8.25 10.61
N ARG A 85 -36.89 7.58 9.82
CA ARG A 85 -37.01 6.11 9.86
C ARG A 85 -35.78 5.43 9.26
N ARG A 86 -35.21 5.97 8.18
CA ARG A 86 -33.96 5.45 7.59
C ARG A 86 -32.79 5.61 8.56
N PHE A 87 -32.68 6.77 9.20
CA PHE A 87 -31.69 7.03 10.26
C PHE A 87 -31.86 6.05 11.44
N ALA A 88 -33.10 5.86 11.91
CA ALA A 88 -33.38 4.90 12.99
C ALA A 88 -32.93 3.47 12.64
N ARG A 89 -33.24 3.02 11.42
CA ARG A 89 -32.87 1.68 10.92
C ARG A 89 -31.37 1.52 10.77
N ALA A 90 -30.69 2.51 10.18
CA ALA A 90 -29.25 2.45 9.91
C ALA A 90 -28.43 2.25 11.19
N PHE A 91 -28.87 2.82 12.31
CA PHE A 91 -28.14 2.74 13.58
C PHE A 91 -28.80 1.79 14.61
N GLY A 92 -29.93 1.16 14.28
CA GLY A 92 -30.66 0.28 15.19
C GLY A 92 -31.27 1.02 16.40
N LEU A 93 -31.76 2.24 16.18
CA LEU A 93 -32.27 3.12 17.23
C LEU A 93 -33.72 2.78 17.61
N GLY A 94 -33.98 2.74 18.91
CA GLY A 94 -35.34 2.68 19.43
C GLY A 94 -36.02 4.06 19.45
N GLU A 95 -37.30 4.07 19.83
CA GLU A 95 -38.08 5.30 20.00
C GLU A 95 -37.45 6.28 21.00
N VAL A 96 -36.92 5.77 22.11
CA VAL A 96 -36.25 6.60 23.13
C VAL A 96 -34.98 7.26 22.56
N ASP A 97 -34.19 6.51 21.78
CA ASP A 97 -32.97 7.02 21.17
C ASP A 97 -33.27 8.15 20.18
N LEU A 98 -34.31 7.98 19.36
CA LEU A 98 -34.76 9.00 18.41
C LEU A 98 -35.24 10.27 19.12
N TRP A 99 -35.96 10.12 20.23
CA TRP A 99 -36.37 11.26 21.04
C TRP A 99 -35.17 12.03 21.59
N LEU A 100 -34.13 11.33 22.06
CA LEU A 100 -32.88 11.97 22.52
C LEU A 100 -32.21 12.75 21.37
N VAL A 101 -32.19 12.18 20.16
CA VAL A 101 -31.67 12.86 18.96
C VAL A 101 -32.50 14.10 18.63
N VAL A 102 -33.83 14.02 18.61
CA VAL A 102 -34.69 15.18 18.29
C VAL A 102 -34.56 16.29 19.34
N ILE A 103 -34.47 15.95 20.62
CA ILE A 103 -34.26 16.93 21.70
C ILE A 103 -32.90 17.64 21.53
N ALA A 104 -31.84 16.90 21.18
CA ALA A 104 -30.52 17.46 20.95
C ALA A 104 -30.43 18.29 19.66
N LEU A 105 -31.19 17.92 18.62
CA LEU A 105 -31.24 18.60 17.32
C LEU A 105 -32.02 19.92 17.38
N ALA A 106 -33.03 20.05 18.25
CA ALA A 106 -33.95 21.18 18.23
C ALA A 106 -33.26 22.57 18.29
N PRO A 107 -32.23 22.82 19.13
CA PRO A 107 -31.51 24.09 19.14
C PRO A 107 -30.75 24.42 17.84
N GLU A 108 -30.36 23.40 17.05
CA GLU A 108 -29.72 23.59 15.74
C GLU A 108 -30.73 24.07 14.68
N VAL A 109 -32.02 23.80 14.90
CA VAL A 109 -33.10 24.20 13.99
C VAL A 109 -33.66 25.58 14.35
N ASP A 110 -33.86 25.85 15.64
CA ASP A 110 -34.43 27.12 16.12
C ASP A 110 -33.91 27.49 17.52
N LEU A 111 -33.32 28.67 17.66
CA LEU A 111 -32.77 29.18 18.92
C LEU A 111 -33.85 29.38 20.01
N ARG A 112 -35.15 29.35 19.69
CA ARG A 112 -36.22 29.36 20.69
C ARG A 112 -36.09 28.19 21.68
N TYR A 113 -35.58 27.05 21.23
CA TYR A 113 -35.39 25.87 22.07
C TYR A 113 -34.31 26.10 23.13
N GLU A 114 -33.26 26.87 22.84
CA GLU A 114 -32.23 27.21 23.84
C GLU A 114 -32.84 27.94 25.04
N ARG A 115 -33.75 28.89 24.78
CA ARG A 115 -34.43 29.67 25.82
C ARG A 115 -35.36 28.78 26.66
N LEU A 116 -36.07 27.86 26.02
CA LEU A 116 -36.94 26.91 26.71
C LEU A 116 -36.14 25.92 27.56
N TYR A 117 -35.00 25.43 27.06
CA TYR A 117 -34.14 24.51 27.81
C TYR A 117 -33.45 25.19 28.99
N ALA A 118 -33.00 26.44 28.84
CA ALA A 118 -32.46 27.22 29.95
C ALA A 118 -33.51 27.42 31.06
N PHE A 119 -34.76 27.74 30.68
CA PHE A 119 -35.87 27.90 31.62
C PHE A 119 -36.23 26.60 32.36
N LEU A 120 -36.26 25.46 31.64
CA LEU A 120 -36.60 24.16 32.21
C LEU A 120 -35.49 23.59 33.10
N GLN A 121 -34.24 23.97 32.86
CA GLN A 121 -33.08 23.55 33.65
C GLN A 121 -32.76 24.48 34.81
N ASP A 122 -33.51 25.59 34.95
CA ASP A 122 -33.30 26.60 35.99
C ASP A 122 -31.89 27.20 35.95
N ASP A 123 -31.29 27.32 34.76
CA ASP A 123 -29.93 27.80 34.56
C ASP A 123 -29.83 28.53 33.21
N VAL A 124 -29.67 29.85 33.26
CA VAL A 124 -29.62 30.73 32.06
C VAL A 124 -28.35 30.49 31.24
N SER A 125 -27.29 29.94 31.85
CA SER A 125 -26.05 29.61 31.16
C SER A 125 -26.16 28.31 30.35
N ARG A 126 -27.10 27.42 30.68
CA ARG A 126 -27.33 26.14 30.01
C ARG A 126 -28.32 26.25 28.86
N ARG A 127 -27.80 26.59 27.68
CA ARG A 127 -28.57 26.71 26.43
C ARG A 127 -28.82 25.38 25.71
N ARG A 128 -28.07 24.34 26.07
CA ARG A 128 -28.22 22.98 25.51
C ARG A 128 -28.96 22.07 26.48
N PRO A 129 -29.68 21.04 26.00
CA PRO A 129 -30.38 20.12 26.87
C PRO A 129 -29.35 19.27 27.64
N SER A 130 -29.45 19.23 28.96
CA SER A 130 -28.73 18.23 29.75
C SER A 130 -29.35 16.85 29.58
N VAL A 131 -28.55 15.81 29.86
CA VAL A 131 -29.05 14.43 29.96
C VAL A 131 -30.19 14.34 30.97
N ASP A 132 -30.11 15.08 32.09
CA ASP A 132 -31.20 15.10 33.07
C ASP A 132 -32.52 15.62 32.48
N LEU A 133 -32.46 16.76 31.78
CA LEU A 133 -33.63 17.34 31.12
C LEU A 133 -34.21 16.37 30.09
N ALA A 134 -33.37 15.81 29.23
CA ALA A 134 -33.81 14.92 28.16
C ALA A 134 -34.50 13.66 28.72
N LEU A 135 -33.91 13.00 29.72
CA LEU A 135 -34.52 11.83 30.35
C LEU A 135 -35.79 12.20 31.12
N THR A 136 -35.83 13.36 31.77
CA THR A 136 -37.02 13.87 32.47
C THR A 136 -38.16 14.17 31.50
N LEU A 137 -37.87 14.73 30.33
CA LEU A 137 -38.87 14.99 29.30
C LEU A 137 -39.50 13.71 28.77
N LEU A 138 -38.77 12.61 28.76
CA LEU A 138 -39.29 11.36 28.21
C LEU A 138 -39.98 10.50 29.27
N SER A 139 -39.53 10.52 30.53
CA SER A 139 -39.99 9.59 31.56
C SER A 139 -41.22 10.09 32.32
N ALA A 140 -42.12 9.16 32.67
CA ALA A 140 -43.25 9.42 33.56
C ALA A 140 -42.86 9.19 35.03
N THR A 141 -41.97 8.23 35.29
CA THR A 141 -41.54 7.85 36.65
C THR A 141 -40.02 7.97 36.85
N PRO A 142 -39.54 8.10 38.11
CA PRO A 142 -38.11 8.06 38.42
C PRO A 142 -37.45 6.71 38.03
N ALA A 143 -38.17 5.60 38.17
CA ALA A 143 -37.70 4.27 37.78
C ALA A 143 -37.44 4.19 36.26
N GLU A 144 -38.35 4.72 35.45
CA GLU A 144 -38.15 4.83 33.99
C GLU A 144 -36.97 5.75 33.64
N LYS A 145 -36.85 6.90 34.32
CA LYS A 145 -35.71 7.81 34.15
C LYS A 145 -34.37 7.11 34.43
N LEU A 146 -34.31 6.30 35.50
CA LEU A 146 -33.11 5.53 35.84
C LEU A 146 -32.82 4.45 34.80
N ALA A 147 -33.84 3.69 34.38
CA ALA A 147 -33.69 2.63 33.38
C ALA A 147 -33.20 3.19 32.02
N ARG A 148 -33.72 4.35 31.60
CA ARG A 148 -33.36 4.97 30.32
C ARG A 148 -31.95 5.55 30.25
N ARG A 149 -31.24 5.65 31.39
CA ARG A 149 -29.80 5.97 31.38
C ARG A 149 -28.99 4.98 30.56
N ALA A 150 -29.45 3.72 30.45
CA ALA A 150 -28.82 2.68 29.65
C ALA A 150 -28.65 3.06 28.16
N HIS A 151 -29.44 4.00 27.63
CA HIS A 151 -29.31 4.49 26.24
C HIS A 151 -28.13 5.46 26.02
N LEU A 152 -27.52 5.94 27.10
CA LEU A 152 -26.47 6.97 27.09
C LEU A 152 -25.15 6.50 27.74
N VAL A 153 -25.02 5.20 28.01
CA VAL A 153 -23.81 4.61 28.62
C VAL A 153 -23.43 3.28 27.95
N GLY A 154 -22.17 2.88 28.11
CA GLY A 154 -21.68 1.59 27.62
C GLY A 154 -21.70 1.50 26.09
N ASP A 155 -22.17 0.36 25.57
CA ASP A 155 -22.26 0.06 24.13
C ASP A 155 -23.63 0.41 23.53
N ALA A 156 -24.36 1.36 24.14
CA ALA A 156 -25.65 1.81 23.64
C ALA A 156 -25.52 2.38 22.21
N PRO A 157 -26.53 2.21 21.33
CA PRO A 157 -26.45 2.61 19.92
C PRO A 157 -25.99 4.06 19.69
N LEU A 158 -26.48 5.00 20.50
CA LEU A 158 -26.11 6.42 20.39
C LEU A 158 -24.62 6.68 20.67
N VAL A 159 -24.03 5.92 21.61
CA VAL A 159 -22.63 6.06 22.02
C VAL A 159 -21.72 5.24 21.11
N ARG A 160 -22.10 3.98 20.82
CA ARG A 160 -21.34 3.04 19.99
C ARG A 160 -21.02 3.62 18.61
N HIS A 161 -22.03 4.24 17.99
CA HIS A 161 -21.94 4.84 16.66
C HIS A 161 -21.46 6.30 16.69
N GLY A 162 -21.14 6.84 17.88
CA GLY A 162 -20.69 8.23 18.04
C GLY A 162 -21.71 9.24 17.51
N LEU A 163 -23.01 9.02 17.72
CA LEU A 163 -24.07 9.94 17.26
C LEU A 163 -24.21 11.15 18.18
N ILE A 164 -23.82 10.97 19.45
CA ILE A 164 -23.78 12.01 20.47
C ILE A 164 -22.36 12.18 20.99
N ALA A 165 -21.95 13.42 21.21
CA ALA A 165 -20.73 13.73 21.92
C ALA A 165 -21.03 13.78 23.42
N LEU A 166 -20.62 12.75 24.15
CA LEU A 166 -20.55 12.78 25.61
C LEU A 166 -19.11 13.14 26.01
N PRO A 167 -18.89 13.99 27.03
CA PRO A 167 -17.54 14.34 27.46
C PRO A 167 -16.72 13.08 27.76
N SER A 168 -15.60 12.95 27.04
CA SER A 168 -14.68 11.82 27.12
C SER A 168 -14.01 11.72 28.50
N GLU A 169 -13.62 10.51 28.89
CA GLU A 169 -12.83 10.24 30.11
C GLU A 169 -11.49 11.01 30.16
N ALA A 170 -11.04 11.58 29.05
CA ALA A 170 -9.84 12.41 28.93
C ALA A 170 -9.96 13.81 29.56
N GLN A 171 -11.17 14.29 29.87
CA GLN A 171 -11.35 15.58 30.55
C GLN A 171 -11.10 15.43 32.06
N SER A 172 -10.28 16.32 32.62
CA SER A 172 -9.83 16.28 34.04
C SER A 172 -10.95 16.40 35.07
N ILE A 173 -12.17 16.77 34.65
CA ILE A 173 -13.35 16.93 35.50
C ILE A 173 -14.44 15.97 35.00
N ARG A 174 -14.65 14.85 35.72
CA ARG A 174 -15.80 13.96 35.47
C ARG A 174 -17.07 14.61 36.01
N TRP A 175 -17.90 15.14 35.13
CA TRP A 175 -19.25 15.55 35.49
C TRP A 175 -20.15 14.32 35.67
N PRO A 176 -21.11 14.34 36.62
CA PRO A 176 -22.14 13.32 36.68
C PRO A 176 -22.92 13.27 35.35
N LEU A 177 -23.23 12.07 34.85
CA LEU A 177 -23.97 11.89 33.58
C LEU A 177 -25.19 12.83 33.43
N PRO A 178 -26.05 13.03 34.45
CA PRO A 178 -27.20 13.94 34.32
C PRO A 178 -26.81 15.40 34.04
N ALA A 179 -25.63 15.83 34.47
CA ALA A 179 -25.14 17.20 34.26
C ALA A 179 -24.50 17.42 32.89
N CYS A 180 -24.18 16.35 32.15
CA CYS A 180 -23.60 16.44 30.81
C CYS A 180 -24.62 17.04 29.83
N SER A 181 -24.14 17.90 28.93
CA SER A 181 -24.95 18.39 27.81
C SER A 181 -25.05 17.33 26.72
N LEU A 182 -26.23 17.17 26.14
CA LEU A 182 -26.47 16.29 25.01
C LEU A 182 -26.24 17.07 23.71
N VAL A 183 -25.16 16.73 23.01
CA VAL A 183 -24.76 17.38 21.75
C VAL A 183 -24.69 16.30 20.67
N LEU A 184 -25.31 16.56 19.52
CA LEU A 184 -25.21 15.68 18.36
C LEU A 184 -23.90 15.93 17.62
N ASP A 185 -23.40 14.88 17.01
CA ASP A 185 -22.33 14.98 16.04
C ASP A 185 -22.74 15.83 14.82
N SER A 186 -21.78 16.58 14.27
CA SER A 186 -22.05 17.53 13.18
C SER A 186 -22.60 16.83 11.93
N ALA A 187 -22.15 15.60 11.64
CA ALA A 187 -22.62 14.80 10.51
C ALA A 187 -24.09 14.39 10.67
N VAL A 188 -24.50 14.05 11.90
CA VAL A 188 -25.89 13.69 12.20
C VAL A 188 -26.80 14.89 12.03
N VAL A 189 -26.38 16.07 12.51
CA VAL A 189 -27.12 17.33 12.35
C VAL A 189 -27.30 17.64 10.87
N GLN A 190 -26.21 17.66 10.09
CA GLN A 190 -26.26 17.97 8.66
C GLN A 190 -27.15 16.99 7.89
N HIS A 191 -27.00 15.69 8.16
CA HIS A 191 -27.84 14.67 7.52
C HIS A 191 -29.32 14.88 7.85
N LEU A 192 -29.70 15.05 9.13
CA LEU A 192 -31.11 15.23 9.50
C LEU A 192 -31.72 16.53 8.95
N LEU A 193 -30.92 17.57 8.76
CA LEU A 193 -31.32 18.84 8.13
C LEU A 193 -31.42 18.77 6.60
N GLY A 194 -30.96 17.69 5.98
CA GLY A 194 -31.12 17.47 4.54
C GLY A 194 -29.83 17.59 3.72
N ARG A 195 -28.67 17.76 4.35
CA ARG A 195 -27.37 17.87 3.68
C ARG A 195 -26.66 16.52 3.70
N ASP A 196 -26.25 16.02 2.54
CA ASP A 196 -25.61 14.70 2.37
C ASP A 196 -24.12 14.79 1.97
N GLU A 197 -23.49 15.95 2.18
CA GLU A 197 -22.05 16.17 1.97
C GLU A 197 -21.22 15.61 3.13
N LEU A 198 -20.00 15.12 2.89
CA LEU A 198 -19.09 14.69 3.95
C LEU A 198 -18.75 15.86 4.87
N THR A 199 -18.69 15.61 6.17
CA THR A 199 -18.27 16.63 7.14
C THR A 199 -16.77 16.67 7.29
N ALA A 200 -16.24 17.81 7.79
CA ALA A 200 -14.82 17.94 8.10
C ALA A 200 -14.33 16.90 9.12
N ASP A 201 -15.23 16.39 9.97
CA ASP A 201 -14.93 15.36 10.97
C ASP A 201 -14.63 14.00 10.34
N ALA A 202 -15.04 13.76 9.09
CA ALA A 202 -14.65 12.59 8.31
C ALA A 202 -13.17 12.64 7.88
N GLY A 203 -12.53 13.80 7.96
CA GLY A 203 -11.12 14.03 7.67
C GLY A 203 -10.78 14.01 6.18
N ASP A 204 -9.65 14.62 5.83
CA ASP A 204 -9.14 14.74 4.44
C ASP A 204 -8.78 13.38 3.80
N PHE A 205 -8.79 12.30 4.59
CA PHE A 205 -8.55 10.93 4.16
C PHE A 205 -9.82 10.21 3.68
N THR A 206 -10.98 10.89 3.66
CA THR A 206 -12.24 10.32 3.17
C THR A 206 -12.71 10.98 1.89
N GLU A 207 -13.18 10.16 0.96
CA GLU A 207 -13.69 10.58 -0.34
C GLU A 207 -15.05 9.92 -0.60
N LEU A 208 -16.05 10.70 -1.02
CA LEU A 208 -17.37 10.19 -1.40
C LEU A 208 -17.42 9.98 -2.92
N LEU A 209 -17.39 8.73 -3.36
CA LEU A 209 -17.47 8.34 -4.77
C LEU A 209 -18.89 7.93 -5.14
N ARG A 210 -19.31 8.28 -6.35
CA ARG A 210 -20.63 7.98 -6.91
C ARG A 210 -20.49 7.25 -8.24
N GLY A 211 -21.59 6.67 -8.72
CA GLY A 211 -21.56 5.88 -9.95
C GLY A 211 -21.14 6.65 -11.21
N GLU A 212 -21.23 7.98 -11.20
CA GLU A 212 -20.70 8.83 -12.27
C GLU A 212 -19.17 8.79 -12.36
N ASP A 213 -18.50 8.46 -11.25
CA ASP A 213 -17.04 8.31 -11.16
C ASP A 213 -16.59 6.90 -11.60
N ALA A 214 -17.52 5.99 -11.88
CA ALA A 214 -17.23 4.61 -12.22
C ALA A 214 -16.80 4.47 -13.69
N GLU A 215 -15.51 4.23 -13.92
CA GLU A 215 -15.06 3.78 -15.24
C GLU A 215 -15.42 2.31 -15.47
N ALA A 216 -16.02 2.02 -16.63
CA ALA A 216 -16.34 0.65 -17.04
C ALA A 216 -15.10 -0.23 -17.08
N LEU A 217 -15.05 -1.24 -16.19
CA LEU A 217 -13.98 -2.21 -16.15
C LEU A 217 -14.14 -3.25 -17.26
N PRO A 218 -13.05 -3.59 -17.97
CA PRO A 218 -13.06 -4.70 -18.90
C PRO A 218 -13.37 -6.04 -18.22
N PRO A 219 -14.06 -6.98 -18.90
CA PRO A 219 -14.34 -8.30 -18.33
C PRO A 219 -13.08 -9.12 -18.03
N GLU A 220 -11.95 -8.84 -18.68
CA GLU A 220 -10.65 -9.48 -18.43
C GLU A 220 -10.05 -9.05 -17.07
N VAL A 221 -10.43 -7.87 -16.57
CA VAL A 221 -9.90 -7.29 -15.33
C VAL A 221 -10.67 -7.79 -14.10
N MET A 222 -11.91 -8.25 -14.28
CA MET A 222 -12.78 -8.67 -13.19
C MET A 222 -12.60 -10.16 -12.85
N PRO A 223 -12.20 -10.52 -11.62
CA PRO A 223 -12.16 -11.90 -11.18
C PRO A 223 -13.54 -12.56 -11.34
N ALA A 224 -13.56 -13.85 -11.71
CA ALA A 224 -14.82 -14.59 -11.89
C ALA A 224 -15.70 -14.59 -10.62
N ALA A 225 -15.08 -14.57 -9.43
CA ALA A 225 -15.75 -14.47 -8.14
C ALA A 225 -16.59 -13.20 -7.97
N VAL A 226 -16.21 -12.11 -8.65
CA VAL A 226 -16.92 -10.82 -8.57
C VAL A 226 -18.30 -10.89 -9.21
N ARG A 227 -18.56 -11.82 -10.12
CA ARG A 227 -19.87 -11.93 -10.82
C ARG A 227 -21.05 -12.23 -9.91
N LEU A 228 -20.82 -12.84 -8.74
CA LEU A 228 -21.86 -13.17 -7.77
C LEU A 228 -22.03 -12.08 -6.69
N LEU A 229 -21.08 -11.17 -6.57
CA LEU A 229 -21.07 -10.15 -5.53
C LEU A 229 -22.20 -9.11 -5.66
N PRO A 230 -22.65 -8.66 -6.85
CA PRO A 230 -23.74 -7.69 -6.94
C PRO A 230 -25.03 -8.16 -6.25
N GLN A 231 -25.35 -9.45 -6.38
CA GLN A 231 -26.53 -10.04 -5.72
C GLN A 231 -26.37 -10.03 -4.20
N LEU A 232 -25.22 -10.49 -3.69
CA LEU A 232 -24.93 -10.50 -2.25
C LEU A 232 -24.90 -9.09 -1.65
N ILE A 233 -24.34 -8.12 -2.37
CA ILE A 233 -24.29 -6.71 -1.95
C ILE A 233 -25.71 -6.14 -1.94
N SER A 234 -26.52 -6.42 -2.96
CA SER A 234 -27.92 -5.98 -2.99
C SER A 234 -28.71 -6.54 -1.80
N GLU A 235 -28.57 -7.84 -1.50
CA GLU A 235 -29.20 -8.49 -0.34
C GLU A 235 -28.70 -7.90 0.99
N ALA A 236 -27.39 -7.69 1.14
CA ALA A 236 -26.80 -7.09 2.33
C ALA A 236 -27.14 -5.59 2.51
N CYS A 237 -27.54 -4.90 1.44
CA CYS A 237 -28.04 -3.53 1.51
C CYS A 237 -29.53 -3.45 1.93
N GLU A 238 -30.23 -4.58 2.05
CA GLU A 238 -31.61 -4.60 2.52
C GLU A 238 -31.73 -4.37 4.03
N VAL A 239 -32.88 -3.86 4.46
CA VAL A 239 -33.10 -3.49 5.86
C VAL A 239 -33.16 -4.74 6.73
N GLY A 240 -32.21 -4.87 7.66
CA GLY A 240 -32.14 -5.98 8.62
C GLY A 240 -31.37 -7.20 8.11
N ALA A 241 -30.69 -7.08 6.97
CA ALA A 241 -29.77 -8.09 6.47
C ALA A 241 -28.54 -8.24 7.38
N GLU A 242 -27.88 -9.40 7.30
CA GLU A 242 -26.60 -9.60 7.98
C GLU A 242 -25.50 -8.74 7.34
N PRO A 243 -24.56 -8.19 8.14
CA PRO A 243 -23.48 -7.37 7.61
C PRO A 243 -22.57 -8.19 6.71
N LEU A 244 -22.23 -7.63 5.55
CA LEU A 244 -21.35 -8.26 4.58
C LEU A 244 -20.01 -7.54 4.55
N HIS A 245 -18.96 -8.26 4.95
CA HIS A 245 -17.60 -7.75 4.85
C HIS A 245 -16.84 -8.51 3.76
N LEU A 246 -16.28 -7.78 2.79
CA LEU A 246 -15.45 -8.32 1.72
C LEU A 246 -13.99 -7.96 1.99
N TYR A 247 -13.09 -8.91 1.75
CA TYR A 247 -11.65 -8.66 1.84
C TYR A 247 -11.00 -8.85 0.47
N PHE A 248 -10.57 -7.75 -0.15
CA PHE A 248 -9.91 -7.75 -1.45
C PHE A 248 -8.41 -7.95 -1.25
N SER A 249 -7.93 -9.15 -1.56
CA SER A 249 -6.51 -9.51 -1.45
C SER A 249 -5.84 -9.36 -2.81
N GLY A 250 -4.60 -8.88 -2.86
CA GLY A 250 -3.85 -8.76 -4.11
C GLY A 250 -2.88 -7.58 -4.14
N PRO A 251 -2.03 -7.49 -5.18
CA PRO A 251 -1.05 -6.43 -5.29
C PRO A 251 -1.72 -5.04 -5.26
N PRO A 252 -1.00 -4.00 -4.81
CA PRO A 252 -1.50 -2.63 -4.85
C PRO A 252 -1.95 -2.29 -6.27
N SER A 253 -3.24 -1.99 -6.43
CA SER A 253 -3.83 -1.65 -7.71
C SER A 253 -5.13 -0.87 -7.55
N SER A 254 -5.36 0.08 -8.45
CA SER A 254 -6.60 0.84 -8.60
C SER A 254 -7.78 -0.07 -8.96
N VAL A 255 -7.52 -1.25 -9.52
CA VAL A 255 -8.53 -2.25 -9.89
C VAL A 255 -9.42 -2.63 -8.72
N LYS A 256 -8.86 -2.76 -7.51
CA LYS A 256 -9.63 -3.06 -6.29
C LYS A 256 -10.65 -1.95 -5.98
N LYS A 257 -10.19 -0.68 -5.98
CA LYS A 257 -11.04 0.52 -5.78
C LYS A 257 -12.09 0.66 -6.88
N ARG A 258 -11.69 0.50 -8.15
CA ARG A 258 -12.60 0.55 -9.32
C ARG A 258 -13.65 -0.56 -9.28
N THR A 259 -13.28 -1.77 -8.85
CA THR A 259 -14.22 -2.90 -8.72
C THR A 259 -15.21 -2.64 -7.60
N ALA A 260 -14.75 -2.15 -6.45
CA ALA A 260 -15.64 -1.76 -5.35
C ALA A 260 -16.65 -0.68 -5.80
N LEU A 261 -16.19 0.32 -6.56
CA LEU A 261 -17.06 1.37 -7.11
C LEU A 261 -18.06 0.82 -8.15
N ALA A 262 -17.64 -0.08 -9.04
CA ALA A 262 -18.54 -0.71 -10.00
C ALA A 262 -19.64 -1.53 -9.30
N LEU A 263 -19.28 -2.32 -8.28
CA LEU A 263 -20.22 -3.09 -7.47
C LEU A 263 -21.22 -2.19 -6.72
N ALA A 264 -20.74 -1.09 -6.15
CA ALA A 264 -21.59 -0.12 -5.46
C ALA A 264 -22.56 0.57 -6.42
N THR A 265 -22.09 0.90 -7.62
CA THR A 265 -22.90 1.53 -8.68
C THR A 265 -24.03 0.62 -9.13
N GLU A 266 -23.75 -0.67 -9.32
CA GLU A 266 -24.76 -1.68 -9.66
C GLU A 266 -25.81 -1.84 -8.53
N ALA A 267 -25.38 -1.74 -7.27
CA ALA A 267 -26.26 -1.75 -6.10
C ALA A 267 -26.98 -0.39 -5.85
N GLY A 268 -26.71 0.64 -6.65
CA GLY A 268 -27.28 1.98 -6.48
C GLY A 268 -26.84 2.69 -5.20
N ARG A 269 -25.66 2.34 -4.66
CA ARG A 269 -25.09 2.90 -3.42
C ARG A 269 -23.84 3.73 -3.70
N PRO A 270 -23.62 4.85 -2.98
CA PRO A 270 -22.34 5.55 -3.02
C PRO A 270 -21.24 4.77 -2.27
N VAL A 271 -19.98 5.13 -2.49
CA VAL A 271 -18.84 4.56 -1.76
C VAL A 271 -18.16 5.65 -0.94
N VAL A 272 -17.92 5.36 0.34
CA VAL A 272 -16.99 6.16 1.16
C VAL A 272 -15.63 5.47 1.08
N ALA A 273 -14.72 6.03 0.29
CA ALA A 273 -13.35 5.56 0.16
C ALA A 273 -12.49 6.19 1.27
N VAL A 274 -11.66 5.37 1.91
CA VAL A 274 -10.86 5.74 3.08
C VAL A 274 -9.40 5.39 2.83
N ASP A 275 -8.53 6.39 2.87
CA ASP A 275 -7.08 6.20 2.90
C ASP A 275 -6.61 5.93 4.35
N LEU A 276 -6.32 4.66 4.63
CA LEU A 276 -5.89 4.20 5.95
C LEU A 276 -4.48 4.70 6.32
N GLU A 277 -3.61 5.01 5.36
CA GLU A 277 -2.29 5.55 5.68
C GLU A 277 -2.37 6.97 6.23
N THR A 278 -3.26 7.79 5.67
CA THR A 278 -3.48 9.15 6.14
C THR A 278 -4.34 9.15 7.41
N ALA A 279 -5.36 8.30 7.49
CA ALA A 279 -6.23 8.18 8.67
C ALA A 279 -5.47 7.80 9.94
N THR A 280 -4.50 6.89 9.84
CA THR A 280 -3.76 6.40 11.02
C THR A 280 -2.87 7.45 11.68
N ARG A 281 -2.50 8.52 10.95
CA ARG A 281 -1.72 9.66 11.46
C ARG A 281 -2.60 10.72 12.16
N GLY A 282 -3.91 10.62 12.04
CA GLY A 282 -4.88 11.58 12.57
C GLY A 282 -5.40 11.25 13.97
N ASP A 283 -6.63 11.68 14.24
CA ASP A 283 -7.35 11.41 15.50
C ASP A 283 -7.66 9.91 15.67
N GLU A 284 -7.60 9.40 16.91
CA GLU A 284 -7.84 7.97 17.20
C GLU A 284 -9.29 7.52 16.92
N ASP A 285 -10.27 8.43 16.95
CA ASP A 285 -11.70 8.08 16.79
C ASP A 285 -12.19 8.09 15.33
N TRP A 286 -11.27 8.25 14.35
CA TRP A 286 -11.59 8.22 12.93
C TRP A 286 -12.44 7.02 12.47
N PRO A 287 -12.30 5.78 13.01
CA PRO A 287 -13.11 4.64 12.58
C PRO A 287 -14.61 4.85 12.79
N ARG A 288 -14.98 5.49 13.91
CA ARG A 288 -16.39 5.79 14.22
C ARG A 288 -16.93 6.85 13.29
N ALA A 289 -16.16 7.90 13.03
CA ALA A 289 -16.56 8.99 12.13
C ALA A 289 -16.85 8.46 10.71
N VAL A 290 -15.94 7.67 10.14
CA VAL A 290 -16.08 7.07 8.81
C VAL A 290 -17.33 6.18 8.71
N LEU A 291 -17.50 5.24 9.65
CA LEU A 291 -18.61 4.29 9.60
C LEU A 291 -19.96 4.98 9.86
N ARG A 292 -19.98 6.03 10.68
CA ARG A 292 -21.15 6.90 10.87
C ARG A 292 -21.52 7.60 9.57
N GLU A 293 -20.56 8.21 8.89
CA GLU A 293 -20.79 8.89 7.61
C GLU A 293 -21.29 7.92 6.52
N ALA A 294 -20.73 6.71 6.47
CA ALA A 294 -21.20 5.68 5.56
C ALA A 294 -22.64 5.22 5.88
N SER A 295 -22.94 4.98 7.16
CA SER A 295 -24.28 4.56 7.61
C SER A 295 -25.34 5.63 7.36
N LEU A 296 -25.01 6.91 7.56
CA LEU A 296 -25.91 8.04 7.27
C LEU A 296 -26.32 8.10 5.80
N ARG A 297 -25.39 7.80 4.88
CA ARG A 297 -25.64 7.85 3.43
C ARG A 297 -26.10 6.51 2.85
N GLY A 298 -26.08 5.45 3.65
CA GLY A 298 -26.24 4.08 3.16
C GLY A 298 -25.19 3.72 2.11
N ALA A 299 -23.97 4.21 2.32
CA ALA A 299 -22.81 4.02 1.45
C ALA A 299 -22.07 2.72 1.79
N ILE A 300 -21.40 2.14 0.80
CA ILE A 300 -20.44 1.06 1.01
C ILE A 300 -19.12 1.67 1.48
N VAL A 301 -18.49 1.09 2.50
CA VAL A 301 -17.17 1.54 2.94
C VAL A 301 -16.10 0.81 2.14
N TYR A 302 -15.16 1.54 1.54
CA TYR A 302 -13.97 0.99 0.92
C TYR A 302 -12.73 1.52 1.63
N ALA A 303 -11.91 0.66 2.22
CA ALA A 303 -10.74 1.07 3.00
C ALA A 303 -9.45 0.43 2.46
N GLU A 304 -8.44 1.26 2.16
CA GLU A 304 -7.14 0.82 1.65
C GLU A 304 -5.99 1.73 2.12
N PRO A 305 -4.73 1.23 2.22
CA PRO A 305 -4.35 -0.17 2.35
C PRO A 305 -4.45 -0.65 3.81
N TYR A 306 -5.01 -1.86 4.02
CA TYR A 306 -5.13 -2.44 5.37
C TYR A 306 -3.78 -2.62 6.09
N GLY A 307 -2.68 -2.70 5.35
CA GLY A 307 -1.32 -2.79 5.90
C GLY A 307 -0.97 -1.64 6.87
N ALA A 308 -1.55 -0.45 6.70
CA ALA A 308 -1.34 0.68 7.61
C ALA A 308 -1.77 0.38 9.06
N LEU A 309 -2.76 -0.49 9.27
CA LEU A 309 -3.27 -0.88 10.59
C LEU A 309 -2.47 -2.02 11.25
N LEU A 310 -1.50 -2.59 10.56
CA LEU A 310 -0.69 -3.69 11.10
C LEU A 310 0.47 -3.20 11.99
N GLY A 311 0.87 -1.93 11.88
CA GLY A 311 1.93 -1.32 12.68
C GLY A 311 1.62 -1.33 14.18
N GLU A 312 2.67 -1.36 15.02
CA GLU A 312 2.51 -1.37 16.49
C GLU A 312 1.81 -0.11 17.01
N GLU A 313 2.13 1.06 16.45
CA GLU A 313 1.54 2.36 16.79
C GLU A 313 0.03 2.42 16.48
N ALA A 314 -0.43 1.70 15.46
CA ALA A 314 -1.84 1.68 15.05
C ALA A 314 -2.70 0.64 15.80
N THR A 315 -2.16 -0.03 16.84
CA THR A 315 -2.86 -1.13 17.52
C THR A 315 -4.21 -0.71 18.14
N ALA A 316 -4.26 0.46 18.80
CA ALA A 316 -5.48 0.97 19.40
C ALA A 316 -6.56 1.26 18.34
N GLN A 317 -6.15 1.92 17.25
CA GLN A 317 -7.03 2.23 16.13
C GLN A 317 -7.50 0.96 15.41
N ARG A 318 -6.64 -0.05 15.23
CA ARG A 318 -7.03 -1.37 14.68
C ARG A 318 -8.09 -2.05 15.54
N LEU A 319 -7.93 -2.05 16.86
CA LEU A 319 -8.93 -2.63 17.77
C LEU A 319 -10.25 -1.85 17.75
N LEU A 320 -10.21 -0.53 17.56
CA LEU A 320 -11.41 0.28 17.39
C LEU A 320 -12.08 0.01 16.03
N TRP A 321 -11.31 -0.05 14.94
CA TRP A 321 -11.79 -0.42 13.60
C TRP A 321 -12.48 -1.78 13.60
N ASN A 322 -11.85 -2.82 14.13
CA ASN A 322 -12.45 -4.16 14.15
C ASN A 322 -13.76 -4.21 14.95
N ARG A 323 -13.82 -3.53 16.11
CA ARG A 323 -15.04 -3.46 16.92
C ARG A 323 -16.16 -2.67 16.26
N THR A 324 -15.82 -1.54 15.64
CA THR A 324 -16.79 -0.67 14.97
C THR A 324 -17.32 -1.32 13.70
N LEU A 325 -16.46 -2.00 12.93
CA LEU A 325 -16.89 -2.75 11.75
C LEU A 325 -17.79 -3.93 12.11
N ALA A 326 -17.48 -4.68 13.18
CA ALA A 326 -18.33 -5.78 13.63
C ALA A 326 -19.74 -5.32 14.07
N ALA A 327 -19.88 -4.05 14.47
CA ALA A 327 -21.16 -3.43 14.81
C ALA A 327 -21.83 -2.70 13.63
N HIS A 328 -21.14 -2.57 12.49
CA HIS A 328 -21.65 -1.91 11.30
C HIS A 328 -22.59 -2.85 10.54
N GLY A 329 -23.86 -2.49 10.43
CA GLY A 329 -24.90 -3.29 9.75
C GLY A 329 -24.96 -3.09 8.24
N GLY A 330 -23.84 -2.80 7.59
CA GLY A 330 -23.77 -2.48 6.16
C GLY A 330 -22.68 -3.26 5.43
N VAL A 331 -22.40 -2.86 4.19
CA VAL A 331 -21.38 -3.49 3.35
C VAL A 331 -20.05 -2.77 3.54
N SER A 332 -18.99 -3.53 3.80
CA SER A 332 -17.64 -2.99 3.92
C SER A 332 -16.65 -3.80 3.10
N ILE A 333 -15.79 -3.13 2.35
CA ILE A 333 -14.77 -3.71 1.49
C ILE A 333 -13.40 -3.24 2.02
N ILE A 334 -12.59 -4.18 2.45
CA ILE A 334 -11.24 -3.91 2.97
C ILE A 334 -10.23 -4.42 1.95
N SER A 335 -9.29 -3.56 1.54
CA SER A 335 -8.25 -3.90 0.57
C SER A 335 -6.91 -4.13 1.25
N GLY A 336 -6.28 -5.27 0.99
CA GLY A 336 -4.97 -5.64 1.52
C GLY A 336 -4.08 -6.31 0.47
N THR A 337 -2.81 -6.51 0.82
CA THR A 337 -1.81 -7.16 -0.04
C THR A 337 -1.65 -8.65 0.25
N SER A 338 -1.92 -9.07 1.49
CA SER A 338 -1.83 -10.46 1.93
C SER A 338 -3.14 -11.20 1.67
N GLY A 339 -3.06 -12.45 1.20
CA GLY A 339 -4.21 -13.37 1.12
C GLY A 339 -4.69 -13.87 2.49
N ALA A 340 -3.90 -13.67 3.55
CA ALA A 340 -4.33 -13.99 4.90
C ALA A 340 -5.39 -12.99 5.38
N LEU A 341 -6.42 -13.49 6.06
CA LEU A 341 -7.43 -12.64 6.66
C LEU A 341 -6.79 -11.71 7.70
N PRO A 342 -7.22 -10.44 7.73
CA PRO A 342 -6.90 -9.49 8.78
C PRO A 342 -7.01 -10.08 10.21
N PRO A 343 -6.01 -9.85 11.09
CA PRO A 343 -6.05 -10.36 12.45
C PRO A 343 -7.18 -9.73 13.28
N GLY A 344 -7.87 -10.55 14.05
CA GLY A 344 -8.97 -10.12 14.93
C GLY A 344 -10.32 -9.98 14.23
N PHE A 345 -10.44 -10.40 12.98
CA PHE A 345 -11.72 -10.53 12.30
C PHE A 345 -12.31 -11.93 12.45
N ASP A 346 -13.64 -11.99 12.51
CA ASP A 346 -14.38 -13.25 12.51
C ASP A 346 -14.43 -13.83 11.10
N ALA A 347 -13.73 -14.95 10.89
CA ALA A 347 -13.68 -15.64 9.60
C ALA A 347 -15.07 -16.08 9.10
N ALA A 348 -16.07 -16.18 9.98
CA ALA A 348 -17.44 -16.51 9.59
C ALA A 348 -18.18 -15.36 8.88
N ARG A 349 -17.68 -14.12 8.97
CA ARG A 349 -18.35 -12.91 8.47
C ARG A 349 -17.61 -12.18 7.34
N ILE A 350 -16.46 -12.70 6.91
CA ILE A 350 -15.68 -12.11 5.82
C ILE A 350 -15.65 -13.05 4.62
N VAL A 351 -15.95 -12.51 3.45
CA VAL A 351 -15.76 -13.18 2.17
C VAL A 351 -14.45 -12.67 1.53
N PRO A 352 -13.39 -13.50 1.45
CA PRO A 352 -12.18 -13.13 0.74
C PRO A 352 -12.41 -13.16 -0.77
N VAL A 353 -11.86 -12.17 -1.47
CA VAL A 353 -11.88 -12.06 -2.94
C VAL A 353 -10.45 -11.78 -3.38
N ASP A 354 -9.90 -12.73 -4.13
CA ASP A 354 -8.52 -12.64 -4.60
C ASP A 354 -8.45 -11.91 -5.95
N PHE A 355 -7.57 -10.91 -6.02
CA PHE A 355 -7.17 -10.18 -7.21
C PHE A 355 -5.72 -10.57 -7.53
N PRO A 356 -5.49 -11.69 -8.22
CA PRO A 356 -4.14 -12.11 -8.58
C PRO A 356 -3.51 -11.15 -9.60
N LEU A 357 -2.18 -11.23 -9.75
CA LEU A 357 -1.51 -10.62 -10.89
C LEU A 357 -2.11 -11.18 -12.19
N PRO A 358 -2.37 -10.34 -13.21
CA PRO A 358 -2.98 -10.78 -14.46
C PRO A 358 -2.11 -11.82 -15.16
N GLU A 359 -2.71 -12.87 -15.71
CA GLU A 359 -1.94 -13.88 -16.46
C GLU A 359 -1.47 -13.32 -17.81
N ALA A 360 -0.52 -13.99 -18.46
CA ALA A 360 -0.01 -13.58 -19.77
C ALA A 360 -1.11 -13.29 -20.83
N PRO A 361 -2.17 -14.12 -21.00
CA PRO A 361 -3.24 -13.81 -21.94
C PRO A 361 -4.02 -12.54 -21.57
N ASP A 362 -4.30 -12.31 -20.28
CA ASP A 362 -5.03 -11.13 -19.81
C ASP A 362 -4.18 -9.87 -19.97
N ARG A 363 -2.88 -9.95 -19.64
CA ARG A 363 -1.92 -8.86 -19.89
C ARG A 363 -1.85 -8.52 -21.38
N ARG A 364 -1.81 -9.53 -22.26
CA ARG A 364 -1.79 -9.32 -23.72
C ARG A 364 -3.05 -8.59 -24.18
N ALA A 365 -4.23 -9.02 -23.72
CA ALA A 365 -5.50 -8.37 -24.05
C ALA A 365 -5.54 -6.92 -23.55
N TYR A 366 -5.07 -6.68 -22.32
CA TYR A 366 -5.06 -5.36 -21.71
C TYR A 366 -4.05 -4.41 -22.36
N TRP A 367 -2.84 -4.87 -22.68
CA TRP A 367 -1.86 -4.12 -23.48
C TRP A 367 -2.45 -3.68 -24.81
N ASN A 368 -3.11 -4.59 -25.54
CA ASN A 368 -3.75 -4.26 -26.80
C ASN A 368 -4.82 -3.18 -26.61
N ARG A 369 -5.64 -3.27 -25.55
CA ARG A 369 -6.67 -2.29 -25.23
C ARG A 369 -6.09 -0.90 -24.93
N CYS A 370 -5.05 -0.82 -24.11
CA CYS A 370 -4.38 0.43 -23.77
C CYS A 370 -3.77 1.09 -25.02
N LEU A 371 -3.11 0.29 -25.88
CA LEU A 371 -2.52 0.77 -27.12
C LEU A 371 -3.58 1.24 -28.12
N ASP A 372 -4.69 0.50 -28.25
CA ASP A 372 -5.83 0.88 -29.11
C ASP A 372 -6.45 2.21 -28.66
N ARG A 373 -6.59 2.46 -27.35
CA ARG A 373 -7.08 3.75 -26.81
C ARG A 373 -6.14 4.91 -27.17
N SER A 374 -4.84 4.64 -27.22
CA SER A 374 -3.82 5.63 -27.61
C SER A 374 -3.58 5.70 -29.13
N GLY A 375 -4.34 4.94 -29.94
CA GLY A 375 -4.19 4.92 -31.40
C GLY A 375 -2.93 4.21 -31.91
N VAL A 376 -2.25 3.43 -31.06
CA VAL A 376 -1.01 2.72 -31.38
C VAL A 376 -1.33 1.28 -31.76
N ARG A 377 -0.76 0.79 -32.86
CA ARG A 377 -0.87 -0.63 -33.26
C ARG A 377 0.48 -1.32 -33.16
N LEU A 378 0.53 -2.41 -32.38
CA LEU A 378 1.67 -3.33 -32.38
C LEU A 378 1.37 -4.62 -33.13
N SER A 379 2.43 -5.27 -33.60
CA SER A 379 2.34 -6.62 -34.14
C SER A 379 2.04 -7.64 -33.03
N ALA A 380 1.36 -8.73 -33.37
CA ALA A 380 1.07 -9.81 -32.42
C ALA A 380 2.31 -10.34 -31.67
N PRO A 381 3.48 -10.57 -32.32
CA PRO A 381 4.70 -10.97 -31.62
C PRO A 381 5.20 -9.93 -30.62
N GLY A 382 5.05 -8.62 -30.91
CA GLY A 382 5.48 -7.57 -30.00
C GLY A 382 4.62 -7.50 -28.74
N LEU A 383 3.31 -7.74 -28.86
CA LEU A 383 2.41 -7.86 -27.71
C LEU A 383 2.76 -9.09 -26.85
N ASP A 384 3.12 -10.21 -27.49
CA ASP A 384 3.57 -11.41 -26.78
C ASP A 384 4.87 -11.17 -26.01
N VAL A 385 5.80 -10.40 -26.59
CA VAL A 385 7.02 -9.97 -25.90
C VAL A 385 6.68 -9.14 -24.67
N LEU A 386 5.85 -8.09 -24.78
CA LEU A 386 5.48 -7.24 -23.65
C LEU A 386 4.75 -8.03 -22.54
N ALA A 387 3.75 -8.83 -22.92
CA ALA A 387 2.95 -9.61 -21.99
C ALA A 387 3.74 -10.75 -21.34
N GLY A 388 4.66 -11.40 -22.06
CA GLY A 388 5.47 -12.49 -21.54
C GLY A 388 6.68 -12.02 -20.72
N ARG A 389 7.34 -10.93 -21.16
CA ARG A 389 8.57 -10.41 -20.55
C ARG A 389 8.31 -9.57 -19.31
N TYR A 390 7.21 -8.83 -19.21
CA TYR A 390 6.95 -7.94 -18.07
C TYR A 390 5.72 -8.40 -17.26
N ARG A 391 5.92 -8.67 -15.96
CA ARG A 391 4.88 -9.10 -15.01
C ARG A 391 4.20 -7.90 -14.34
N LEU A 392 3.58 -7.05 -15.15
CA LEU A 392 2.96 -5.81 -14.69
C LEU A 392 1.52 -6.00 -14.20
N THR A 393 1.10 -5.20 -13.22
CA THR A 393 -0.32 -4.97 -12.89
C THR A 393 -1.02 -4.20 -14.00
N TYR A 394 -2.35 -4.20 -13.99
CA TYR A 394 -3.14 -3.42 -14.95
C TYR A 394 -2.81 -1.92 -14.92
N ASP A 395 -2.60 -1.33 -13.74
CA ASP A 395 -2.24 0.09 -13.62
C ASP A 395 -0.83 0.39 -14.13
N GLN A 396 0.10 -0.53 -13.92
CA GLN A 396 1.45 -0.42 -14.46
C GLN A 396 1.45 -0.52 -15.98
N ILE A 397 0.59 -1.33 -16.59
CA ILE A 397 0.44 -1.39 -18.07
C ILE A 397 -0.11 -0.06 -18.61
N GLU A 398 -1.14 0.50 -17.96
CA GLU A 398 -1.71 1.79 -18.34
C GLU A 398 -0.69 2.93 -18.20
N SER A 399 0.05 2.95 -17.09
CA SER A 399 1.11 3.91 -16.83
C SER A 399 2.28 3.76 -17.80
N ALA A 400 2.70 2.54 -18.12
CA ALA A 400 3.77 2.28 -19.10
C ALA A 400 3.36 2.72 -20.50
N THR A 401 2.11 2.44 -20.91
CA THR A 401 1.59 2.89 -22.21
C THR A 401 1.58 4.41 -22.28
N THR A 402 1.03 5.07 -21.26
CA THR A 402 0.95 6.53 -21.16
C THR A 402 2.33 7.18 -21.16
N LEU A 403 3.28 6.62 -20.42
CA LEU A 403 4.66 7.10 -20.35
C LEU A 403 5.35 6.99 -21.72
N ALA A 404 5.22 5.85 -22.41
CA ALA A 404 5.81 5.65 -23.73
C ALA A 404 5.23 6.62 -24.77
N THR A 405 3.90 6.74 -24.84
CA THR A 405 3.26 7.68 -25.78
C THR A 405 3.62 9.12 -25.49
N THR A 406 3.62 9.53 -24.21
CA THR A 406 3.98 10.89 -23.81
C THR A 406 5.42 11.20 -24.18
N ARG A 407 6.36 10.29 -23.90
CA ARG A 407 7.78 10.46 -24.22
C ARG A 407 8.02 10.62 -25.71
N VAL A 408 7.41 9.77 -26.54
CA VAL A 408 7.57 9.84 -28.00
C VAL A 408 6.92 11.09 -28.56
N HIS A 409 5.75 11.48 -28.04
CA HIS A 409 5.10 12.73 -28.40
C HIS A 409 6.01 13.95 -28.18
N TRP A 410 6.72 14.01 -27.05
CA TRP A 410 7.64 15.11 -26.73
C TRP A 410 8.94 15.09 -27.55
N LEU A 411 9.50 13.91 -27.84
CA LEU A 411 10.78 13.81 -28.57
C LEU A 411 10.62 13.91 -30.09
N ASN A 412 9.56 13.31 -30.63
CA ASN A 412 9.39 13.08 -32.07
C ASN A 412 8.13 13.76 -32.63
N GLY A 413 7.36 14.49 -31.81
CA GLY A 413 6.19 15.25 -32.23
C GLY A 413 4.85 14.49 -32.16
N PRO A 414 3.72 15.15 -32.49
CA PRO A 414 2.38 14.68 -32.16
C PRO A 414 1.93 13.38 -32.82
N ASP A 415 2.37 13.16 -34.06
CA ASP A 415 1.93 12.04 -34.90
C ASP A 415 2.83 10.80 -34.74
N SER A 416 3.83 10.86 -33.86
CA SER A 416 4.78 9.78 -33.66
C SER A 416 4.25 8.72 -32.68
N ALA A 417 4.24 7.46 -33.11
CA ALA A 417 3.82 6.33 -32.29
C ALA A 417 5.01 5.64 -31.61
N PRO A 418 4.86 5.13 -30.36
CA PRO A 418 5.93 4.43 -29.67
C PRO A 418 6.25 3.09 -30.31
N SER A 419 7.55 2.79 -30.42
CA SER A 419 8.05 1.51 -30.86
C SER A 419 7.98 0.45 -29.75
N LEU A 420 8.23 -0.82 -30.09
CA LEU A 420 8.36 -1.90 -29.09
C LEU A 420 9.48 -1.58 -28.08
N THR A 421 10.55 -0.92 -28.51
CA THR A 421 11.67 -0.51 -27.65
C THR A 421 11.25 0.57 -26.65
N ASP A 422 10.46 1.55 -27.10
CA ASP A 422 9.94 2.61 -26.22
C ASP A 422 9.00 2.04 -25.16
N LEU A 423 8.09 1.15 -25.58
CA LEU A 423 7.17 0.47 -24.67
C LEU A 423 7.90 -0.45 -23.69
N SER A 424 8.91 -1.18 -24.15
CA SER A 424 9.75 -2.03 -23.30
C SER A 424 10.53 -1.19 -22.29
N THR A 425 10.98 0.00 -22.67
CA THR A 425 11.67 0.94 -21.78
C THR A 425 10.72 1.50 -20.73
N ALA A 426 9.51 1.90 -21.12
CA ALA A 426 8.49 2.36 -20.18
C ALA A 426 7.99 1.24 -19.25
N ALA A 427 7.80 0.03 -19.77
CA ALA A 427 7.44 -1.15 -18.99
C ALA A 427 8.50 -1.47 -17.93
N ARG A 428 9.79 -1.41 -18.30
CA ARG A 428 10.91 -1.55 -17.34
C ARG A 428 10.83 -0.51 -16.22
N ALA A 429 10.59 0.76 -16.55
CA ALA A 429 10.49 1.81 -15.54
C ALA A 429 9.33 1.59 -14.54
N GLN A 430 8.24 0.94 -14.95
CA GLN A 430 7.11 0.61 -14.06
C GLN A 430 7.37 -0.62 -13.17
N SER A 431 8.28 -1.49 -13.57
CA SER A 431 8.72 -2.67 -12.81
C SER A 431 9.68 -2.34 -11.64
N ASP A 432 10.31 -1.16 -11.66
CA ASP A 432 11.50 -0.79 -10.88
C ASP A 432 11.34 -0.21 -9.43
N PRO A 433 10.20 0.38 -8.97
CA PRO A 433 10.25 1.34 -7.84
C PRO A 433 10.81 0.81 -6.51
N ALA A 434 10.49 -0.43 -6.12
CA ALA A 434 10.84 -0.97 -4.80
C ALA A 434 12.20 -1.68 -4.76
N LEU A 435 12.73 -2.11 -5.92
CA LEU A 435 13.99 -2.84 -5.99
C LEU A 435 15.18 -1.89 -6.04
N GLY A 436 15.02 -0.69 -6.64
CA GLY A 436 16.05 0.35 -6.67
C GLY A 436 16.46 0.90 -5.30
N GLU A 437 15.59 0.82 -4.28
CA GLU A 437 15.96 1.19 -2.89
C GLU A 437 16.81 0.10 -2.20
N LEU A 438 16.69 -1.15 -2.64
CA LEU A 438 17.30 -2.32 -1.99
C LEU A 438 18.53 -2.86 -2.73
N ALA A 439 18.70 -2.51 -4.01
CA ALA A 439 19.76 -3.00 -4.87
C ALA A 439 20.23 -1.92 -5.86
N HIS A 440 21.46 -2.06 -6.36
CA HIS A 440 22.00 -1.13 -7.34
C HIS A 440 21.57 -1.53 -8.75
N ALA A 441 20.68 -0.75 -9.35
CA ALA A 441 20.31 -0.91 -10.76
C ALA A 441 21.52 -0.59 -11.65
N ILE A 442 21.85 -1.50 -12.57
CA ILE A 442 22.88 -1.33 -13.59
C ILE A 442 22.17 -1.26 -14.94
N GLU A 443 22.37 -0.17 -15.67
CA GLU A 443 21.93 -0.07 -17.06
C GLU A 443 22.87 -0.90 -17.95
N PRO A 444 22.36 -1.93 -18.65
CA PRO A 444 23.20 -2.73 -19.53
C PRO A 444 23.68 -1.91 -20.72
N VAL A 445 24.99 -1.64 -20.77
CA VAL A 445 25.63 -0.91 -21.89
C VAL A 445 26.46 -1.82 -22.80
N HIS A 446 26.85 -2.99 -22.30
CA HIS A 446 27.72 -3.93 -23.01
C HIS A 446 26.91 -4.95 -23.81
N GLY A 447 27.37 -5.27 -25.02
CA GLY A 447 26.84 -6.33 -25.87
C GLY A 447 27.80 -7.53 -26.00
N TRP A 448 27.40 -8.56 -26.76
CA TRP A 448 28.23 -9.76 -26.98
C TRP A 448 29.60 -9.48 -27.60
N SER A 449 29.75 -8.38 -28.35
CA SER A 449 31.03 -7.93 -28.90
C SER A 449 32.03 -7.47 -27.83
N ASP A 450 31.54 -7.13 -26.63
CA ASP A 450 32.34 -6.54 -25.56
C ASP A 450 32.85 -7.58 -24.55
N LEU A 451 32.66 -8.87 -24.86
CA LEU A 451 33.06 -9.99 -24.00
C LEU A 451 33.90 -11.01 -24.77
N VAL A 452 35.16 -11.12 -24.36
CA VAL A 452 36.10 -12.12 -24.90
C VAL A 452 36.21 -13.28 -23.90
N LEU A 453 35.70 -14.45 -24.29
CA LEU A 453 35.72 -15.68 -23.50
C LEU A 453 35.92 -16.91 -24.40
N PRO A 454 36.30 -18.08 -23.85
CA PRO A 454 36.29 -19.32 -24.62
C PRO A 454 34.91 -19.61 -25.23
N GLU A 455 34.89 -20.20 -26.42
CA GLU A 455 33.64 -20.51 -27.14
C GLU A 455 32.66 -21.35 -26.32
N ASP A 456 33.17 -22.31 -25.53
CA ASP A 456 32.35 -23.14 -24.64
C ASP A 456 31.61 -22.30 -23.59
N THR A 457 32.30 -21.33 -23.00
CA THR A 457 31.72 -20.42 -22.00
C THR A 457 30.66 -19.52 -22.64
N ILE A 458 30.92 -19.00 -23.85
CA ILE A 458 29.94 -18.19 -24.59
C ILE A 458 28.70 -19.02 -24.94
N ARG A 459 28.88 -20.27 -25.40
CA ARG A 459 27.77 -21.20 -25.68
C ARG A 459 26.89 -21.44 -24.45
N LEU A 460 27.49 -21.62 -23.27
CA LEU A 460 26.73 -21.79 -22.02
C LEU A 460 25.92 -20.53 -21.64
N LEU A 461 26.46 -19.33 -21.88
CA LEU A 461 25.74 -18.07 -21.64
C LEU A 461 24.56 -17.88 -22.61
N ASP A 462 24.74 -18.24 -23.89
CA ASP A 462 23.67 -18.23 -24.90
C ASP A 462 22.58 -19.28 -24.58
N GLU A 463 22.96 -20.47 -24.13
CA GLU A 463 22.01 -21.51 -23.68
C GLU A 463 21.16 -21.03 -22.50
N LEU A 464 21.79 -20.34 -21.53
CA LEU A 464 21.10 -19.70 -20.42
C LEU A 464 20.06 -18.69 -20.92
N CYS A 465 20.43 -17.80 -21.86
CA CYS A 465 19.50 -16.81 -22.43
C CYS A 465 18.32 -17.50 -23.13
N ARG A 466 18.58 -18.48 -23.98
CA ARG A 466 17.55 -19.23 -24.71
C ARG A 466 16.58 -19.98 -23.80
N GLN A 467 17.07 -20.51 -22.68
CA GLN A 467 16.22 -21.16 -21.68
C GLN A 467 15.20 -20.18 -21.11
N VAL A 468 15.61 -18.95 -20.81
CA VAL A 468 14.72 -17.91 -20.27
C VAL A 468 13.69 -17.46 -21.32
N GLU A 469 14.11 -17.28 -22.58
CA GLU A 469 13.20 -16.89 -23.67
C GLU A 469 12.16 -17.95 -23.99
N CYS A 470 12.57 -19.22 -24.06
CA CYS A 470 11.68 -20.34 -24.38
C CYS A 470 10.85 -20.82 -23.17
N ARG A 471 11.05 -20.24 -21.98
CA ARG A 471 10.44 -20.67 -20.72
C ARG A 471 8.93 -20.78 -20.80
N GLN A 472 8.25 -19.77 -21.35
CA GLN A 472 6.79 -19.76 -21.43
C GLN A 472 6.28 -20.92 -22.29
N ARG A 473 6.91 -21.14 -23.45
CA ARG A 473 6.55 -22.22 -24.36
C ARG A 473 6.74 -23.60 -23.72
N VAL A 474 7.85 -23.81 -23.00
CA VAL A 474 8.17 -25.12 -22.41
C VAL A 474 7.34 -25.39 -21.14
N LEU A 475 7.30 -24.44 -20.21
CA LEU A 475 6.63 -24.65 -18.93
C LEU A 475 5.10 -24.63 -19.06
N HIS A 476 4.57 -23.71 -19.86
CA HIS A 476 3.13 -23.53 -20.01
C HIS A 476 2.58 -24.32 -21.21
N ASP A 477 3.00 -23.98 -22.43
CA ASP A 477 2.37 -24.54 -23.65
C ASP A 477 2.63 -26.05 -23.81
N TRP A 478 3.86 -26.50 -23.52
CA TRP A 478 4.21 -27.93 -23.49
C TRP A 478 3.87 -28.59 -22.14
N GLY A 479 3.50 -27.80 -21.13
CA GLY A 479 2.98 -28.27 -19.85
C GLY A 479 4.01 -28.86 -18.89
N PHE A 480 5.32 -28.67 -19.12
CA PHE A 480 6.37 -29.17 -18.21
C PHE A 480 6.31 -28.52 -16.81
N GLY A 481 5.75 -27.31 -16.70
CA GLY A 481 5.60 -26.60 -15.43
C GLY A 481 4.69 -27.30 -14.41
N ARG A 482 3.80 -28.19 -14.86
CA ARG A 482 2.95 -29.02 -13.98
C ARG A 482 3.72 -30.14 -13.28
N ARG A 483 4.90 -30.50 -13.78
CA ARG A 483 5.75 -31.56 -13.22
C ARG A 483 6.88 -31.03 -12.35
N LEU A 484 7.05 -29.70 -12.28
CA LEU A 484 8.11 -29.04 -11.54
C LEU A 484 7.54 -28.34 -10.30
N SER A 485 8.01 -28.77 -9.12
CA SER A 485 7.63 -28.19 -7.83
C SER A 485 8.44 -26.93 -7.49
N LEU A 486 9.68 -26.84 -7.98
CA LEU A 486 10.65 -25.74 -7.82
C LEU A 486 11.50 -25.65 -9.10
N GLY A 487 12.30 -24.58 -9.27
CA GLY A 487 13.21 -24.44 -10.41
C GLY A 487 12.55 -23.96 -11.70
N ARG A 488 11.50 -23.15 -11.60
CA ARG A 488 10.85 -22.49 -12.75
C ARG A 488 11.64 -21.28 -13.27
N GLY A 489 12.50 -20.71 -12.43
CA GLY A 489 13.48 -19.69 -12.81
C GLY A 489 14.82 -20.29 -13.21
N THR A 490 15.79 -19.42 -13.48
CA THR A 490 17.15 -19.78 -13.89
C THR A 490 18.14 -19.31 -12.84
N ALA A 491 18.81 -20.26 -12.18
CA ALA A 491 19.84 -19.98 -11.18
C ALA A 491 21.21 -20.37 -11.74
N ALA A 492 22.14 -19.42 -11.77
CA ALA A 492 23.47 -19.59 -12.35
C ALA A 492 24.60 -19.21 -11.36
N LEU A 493 25.73 -19.90 -11.46
CA LEU A 493 26.97 -19.59 -10.75
C LEU A 493 28.03 -19.11 -11.74
N PHE A 494 28.55 -17.91 -11.54
CA PHE A 494 29.69 -17.35 -12.26
C PHE A 494 30.93 -17.44 -11.38
N ALA A 495 31.85 -18.32 -11.77
CA ALA A 495 33.04 -18.65 -10.99
C ALA A 495 34.31 -18.29 -11.76
N GLY A 496 35.18 -17.49 -11.17
CA GLY A 496 36.49 -17.21 -11.77
C GLY A 496 37.23 -16.07 -11.07
N PRO A 497 38.51 -15.84 -11.36
CA PRO A 497 39.29 -14.76 -10.78
C PRO A 497 38.62 -13.38 -10.94
N SER A 498 38.96 -12.42 -10.06
CA SER A 498 38.48 -11.04 -10.20
C SER A 498 38.95 -10.42 -11.53
N GLY A 499 38.07 -9.65 -12.18
CA GLY A 499 38.39 -8.98 -13.45
C GLY A 499 38.33 -9.86 -14.71
N THR A 500 37.68 -11.03 -14.67
CA THR A 500 37.49 -11.94 -15.83
C THR A 500 36.17 -11.74 -16.59
N GLY A 501 35.42 -10.67 -16.30
CA GLY A 501 34.20 -10.34 -17.04
C GLY A 501 32.90 -10.90 -16.48
N LYS A 502 32.87 -11.41 -15.24
CA LYS A 502 31.64 -11.94 -14.59
C LYS A 502 30.48 -10.93 -14.58
N THR A 503 30.75 -9.69 -14.14
CA THR A 503 29.74 -8.62 -14.11
C THR A 503 29.32 -8.21 -15.52
N THR A 504 30.27 -8.07 -16.44
CA THR A 504 30.00 -7.77 -17.86
C THR A 504 29.13 -8.83 -18.52
N ALA A 505 29.36 -10.11 -18.23
CA ALA A 505 28.52 -11.20 -18.74
C ALA A 505 27.08 -11.13 -18.19
N ALA A 506 26.90 -10.75 -16.92
CA ALA A 506 25.58 -10.54 -16.35
C ALA A 506 24.85 -9.35 -17.00
N GLU A 507 25.58 -8.27 -17.31
CA GLU A 507 25.04 -7.12 -18.07
C GLU A 507 24.60 -7.54 -19.48
N ILE A 508 25.42 -8.30 -20.20
CA ILE A 508 25.08 -8.79 -21.54
C ILE A 508 23.84 -9.69 -21.51
N ILE A 509 23.72 -10.59 -20.52
CA ILE A 509 22.52 -11.42 -20.35
C ILE A 509 21.29 -10.55 -20.12
N ALA A 510 21.39 -9.54 -19.24
CA ALA A 510 20.27 -8.63 -18.98
C ALA A 510 19.88 -7.83 -20.24
N ALA A 511 20.86 -7.36 -21.01
CA ALA A 511 20.66 -6.66 -22.28
C ALA A 511 19.94 -7.54 -23.31
N GLU A 512 20.44 -8.77 -23.53
CA GLU A 512 19.87 -9.74 -24.48
C GLU A 512 18.42 -10.08 -24.11
N LEU A 513 18.17 -10.32 -22.82
CA LEU A 513 16.84 -10.63 -22.31
C LEU A 513 15.92 -9.40 -22.23
N GLY A 514 16.45 -8.18 -22.39
CA GLY A 514 15.73 -6.93 -22.24
C GLY A 514 15.17 -6.69 -20.82
N LEU A 515 15.86 -7.20 -19.80
CA LEU A 515 15.51 -7.12 -18.38
C LEU A 515 16.44 -6.14 -17.64
N GLY A 516 16.00 -5.60 -16.50
CA GLY A 516 16.87 -4.81 -15.63
C GLY A 516 17.88 -5.69 -14.89
N LEU A 517 19.12 -5.22 -14.74
CA LEU A 517 20.15 -5.87 -13.92
C LEU A 517 20.25 -5.18 -12.56
N TYR A 518 20.15 -5.95 -11.48
CA TYR A 518 20.29 -5.43 -10.12
C TYR A 518 21.44 -6.12 -9.43
N LYS A 519 22.48 -5.35 -9.14
CA LYS A 519 23.61 -5.81 -8.36
C LYS A 519 23.31 -5.70 -6.88
N ILE A 520 23.41 -6.82 -6.20
CA ILE A 520 23.23 -6.96 -4.76
C ILE A 520 24.59 -7.26 -4.15
N ASP A 521 25.05 -6.37 -3.28
CA ASP A 521 26.25 -6.58 -2.48
C ASP A 521 25.89 -7.42 -1.25
N LEU A 522 26.26 -8.69 -1.27
CA LEU A 522 26.00 -9.61 -0.17
C LEU A 522 26.74 -9.21 1.12
N ALA A 523 27.89 -8.53 1.03
CA ALA A 523 28.61 -8.07 2.21
C ALA A 523 27.86 -6.93 2.93
N GLY A 524 27.11 -6.11 2.20
CA GLY A 524 26.26 -5.05 2.75
C GLY A 524 24.93 -5.54 3.33
N VAL A 525 24.39 -6.66 2.81
CA VAL A 525 23.09 -7.23 3.25
C VAL A 525 23.22 -8.07 4.52
N VAL A 526 24.39 -8.67 4.77
CA VAL A 526 24.68 -9.47 5.97
C VAL A 526 25.00 -8.54 7.14
N SER A 527 23.97 -8.15 7.90
CA SER A 527 24.13 -7.29 9.08
C SER A 527 24.68 -8.08 10.28
N LYS A 528 25.18 -7.37 11.30
CA LYS A 528 25.61 -7.98 12.58
C LYS A 528 24.46 -8.60 13.39
N TYR A 529 23.21 -8.44 12.94
CA TYR A 529 22.01 -8.83 13.69
C TYR A 529 21.32 -10.03 13.02
N ILE A 530 21.21 -11.13 13.76
CA ILE A 530 20.61 -12.39 13.31
C ILE A 530 19.12 -12.17 12.93
N GLY A 531 18.75 -12.54 11.71
CA GLY A 531 17.36 -12.49 11.19
C GLY A 531 16.99 -11.25 10.36
N GLU A 532 17.79 -10.19 10.37
CA GLU A 532 17.60 -9.06 9.44
C GLU A 532 18.01 -9.42 8.01
N THR A 533 19.09 -10.20 7.85
CA THR A 533 19.55 -10.72 6.56
C THR A 533 18.45 -11.48 5.83
N GLU A 534 17.71 -12.36 6.52
CA GLU A 534 16.59 -13.12 5.93
C GLU A 534 15.45 -12.20 5.50
N LYS A 535 15.07 -11.22 6.33
CA LYS A 535 14.03 -10.24 5.97
C LYS A 535 14.44 -9.39 4.77
N ASN A 536 15.70 -8.96 4.70
CA ASN A 536 16.22 -8.18 3.58
C ASN A 536 16.26 -9.00 2.30
N LEU A 537 16.76 -10.24 2.35
CA LEU A 537 16.72 -11.16 1.21
C LEU A 537 15.27 -11.44 0.77
N GLN A 538 14.35 -11.66 1.72
CA GLN A 538 12.93 -11.83 1.41
C GLN A 538 12.36 -10.62 0.66
N ARG A 539 12.65 -9.40 1.13
CA ARG A 539 12.23 -8.14 0.49
C ARG A 539 12.83 -8.00 -0.91
N ILE A 540 14.12 -8.29 -1.09
CA ILE A 540 14.80 -8.23 -2.39
C ILE A 540 14.14 -9.20 -3.38
N PHE A 541 13.99 -10.48 -3.02
CA PHE A 541 13.37 -11.45 -3.93
C PHE A 541 11.89 -11.14 -4.20
N ALA A 542 11.13 -10.68 -3.20
CA ALA A 542 9.73 -10.28 -3.39
C ALA A 542 9.60 -9.06 -4.31
N ALA A 543 10.47 -8.07 -4.17
CA ALA A 543 10.53 -6.92 -5.08
C ALA A 543 10.94 -7.36 -6.51
N ALA A 544 11.90 -8.27 -6.62
CA ALA A 544 12.36 -8.81 -7.90
C ALA A 544 11.31 -9.68 -8.62
N GLU A 545 10.50 -10.43 -7.89
CA GLU A 545 9.39 -11.23 -8.45
C GLU A 545 8.39 -10.34 -9.23
N ASN A 546 8.15 -9.13 -8.73
CA ASN A 546 7.30 -8.12 -9.39
C ASN A 546 8.03 -7.43 -10.55
N ALA A 547 9.33 -7.17 -10.42
CA ALA A 547 10.12 -6.46 -11.42
C ALA A 547 10.52 -7.35 -12.62
N ASN A 548 10.42 -8.67 -12.50
CA ASN A 548 10.98 -9.67 -13.41
C ASN A 548 12.43 -9.35 -13.81
N ALA A 549 13.28 -9.15 -12.80
CA ALA A 549 14.64 -8.65 -12.95
C ALA A 549 15.71 -9.74 -12.96
N VAL A 550 16.89 -9.43 -13.51
CA VAL A 550 18.11 -10.23 -13.31
C VAL A 550 18.75 -9.80 -12.00
N LEU A 551 18.81 -10.71 -11.04
CA LEU A 551 19.48 -10.49 -9.77
C LEU A 551 20.93 -10.96 -9.86
N PHE A 552 21.88 -10.07 -9.66
CA PHE A 552 23.30 -10.37 -9.65
C PHE A 552 23.86 -10.20 -8.24
N PHE A 553 24.10 -11.33 -7.58
CA PHE A 553 24.71 -11.40 -6.26
C PHE A 553 26.23 -11.44 -6.42
N ASP A 554 26.88 -10.30 -6.16
CA ASP A 554 28.34 -10.21 -6.24
C ASP A 554 29.01 -10.61 -4.92
N GLU A 555 30.29 -10.97 -4.99
CA GLU A 555 31.12 -11.33 -3.82
C GLU A 555 30.53 -12.43 -2.92
N ALA A 556 29.93 -13.45 -3.54
CA ALA A 556 29.32 -14.55 -2.80
C ALA A 556 30.32 -15.29 -1.88
N ASP A 557 31.62 -15.23 -2.15
CA ASP A 557 32.66 -15.75 -1.27
C ASP A 557 32.65 -15.16 0.15
N ALA A 558 32.06 -13.97 0.37
CA ALA A 558 31.82 -13.44 1.71
C ALA A 558 30.88 -14.34 2.54
N LEU A 559 29.92 -14.99 1.89
CA LEU A 559 29.01 -15.98 2.49
C LEU A 559 29.63 -17.39 2.50
N PHE A 560 30.25 -17.81 1.39
CA PHE A 560 30.70 -19.20 1.17
C PHE A 560 32.14 -19.49 1.63
N GLY A 561 32.87 -18.52 2.18
CA GLY A 561 34.26 -18.71 2.61
C GLY A 561 34.40 -19.86 3.62
N LYS A 562 35.46 -20.67 3.48
CA LYS A 562 35.83 -21.72 4.46
C LYS A 562 36.09 -21.09 5.82
N ARG A 563 35.06 -20.95 6.64
CA ARG A 563 35.19 -20.82 8.10
C ARG A 563 35.33 -22.25 8.61
N SER A 564 36.59 -22.68 8.70
CA SER A 564 36.97 -24.02 9.12
C SER A 564 36.42 -24.35 10.50
N GLU A 565 35.82 -25.54 10.60
CA GLU A 565 35.52 -26.31 11.81
C GLU A 565 34.77 -25.59 12.93
N VAL A 566 33.45 -25.79 12.93
CA VAL A 566 32.52 -25.85 14.06
C VAL A 566 33.19 -25.66 15.42
N ARG A 567 33.35 -24.41 15.84
CA ARG A 567 33.68 -24.09 17.25
C ARG A 567 32.82 -22.99 17.84
N ASP A 568 32.08 -22.24 17.04
CA ASP A 568 31.27 -21.14 17.55
C ASP A 568 29.80 -21.17 17.12
N SER A 569 28.94 -20.65 17.99
CA SER A 569 27.49 -20.54 17.74
C SER A 569 27.16 -19.70 16.49
N HIS A 570 28.07 -18.82 16.08
CA HIS A 570 27.97 -17.93 14.93
C HIS A 570 28.05 -18.65 13.56
N ASP A 571 28.82 -19.74 13.44
CA ASP A 571 28.98 -20.49 12.18
C ASP A 571 27.73 -21.30 11.78
N ARG A 572 26.89 -21.63 12.76
CA ARG A 572 25.63 -22.36 12.49
C ARG A 572 24.59 -21.46 11.82
N TYR A 573 24.59 -20.16 12.12
CA TYR A 573 23.66 -19.19 11.53
C TYR A 573 24.02 -18.84 10.09
N ALA A 574 25.31 -18.76 9.75
CA ALA A 574 25.76 -18.52 8.38
C ALA A 574 25.30 -19.64 7.40
N ASN A 575 25.33 -20.90 7.83
CA ASN A 575 24.82 -22.02 7.01
C ASN A 575 23.30 -21.94 6.77
N ILE A 576 22.54 -21.40 7.74
CA ILE A 576 21.09 -21.20 7.60
C ILE A 576 20.82 -20.08 6.59
N GLU A 577 21.55 -18.97 6.65
CA GLU A 577 21.44 -17.85 5.70
C GLU A 577 21.78 -18.28 4.25
N ILE A 578 22.84 -19.07 4.08
CA ILE A 578 23.22 -19.65 2.77
C ILE A 578 22.13 -20.58 2.25
N ALA A 579 21.61 -21.46 3.10
CA ALA A 579 20.53 -22.38 2.73
C ALA A 579 19.26 -21.62 2.34
N TYR A 580 18.95 -20.53 3.06
CA TYR A 580 17.83 -19.65 2.76
C TYR A 580 18.02 -18.93 1.42
N LEU A 581 19.19 -18.34 1.16
CA LEU A 581 19.50 -17.68 -0.12
C LEU A 581 19.32 -18.65 -1.30
N LEU A 582 19.88 -19.86 -1.20
CA LEU A 582 19.75 -20.88 -2.24
C LEU A 582 18.30 -21.33 -2.43
N GLN A 583 17.56 -21.53 -1.34
CA GLN A 583 16.13 -21.86 -1.43
C GLN A 583 15.34 -20.74 -2.12
N ARG A 584 15.62 -19.47 -1.81
CA ARG A 584 14.96 -18.34 -2.45
C ARG A 584 15.32 -18.25 -3.94
N MET A 585 16.59 -18.47 -4.31
CA MET A 585 17.01 -18.53 -5.72
C MET A 585 16.32 -19.64 -6.51
N GLU A 586 16.08 -20.81 -5.92
CA GLU A 586 15.35 -21.90 -6.57
C GLU A 586 13.85 -21.61 -6.73
N SER A 587 13.28 -20.89 -5.77
CA SER A 587 11.87 -20.47 -5.80
C SER A 587 11.63 -19.28 -6.72
N TYR A 588 12.66 -18.46 -6.93
CA TYR A 588 12.57 -17.27 -7.76
C TYR A 588 12.34 -17.68 -9.21
N GLU A 589 11.23 -17.21 -9.79
CA GLU A 589 10.87 -17.55 -11.16
C GLU A 589 11.65 -16.73 -12.21
N GLY A 590 12.50 -15.78 -11.81
CA GLY A 590 13.35 -14.95 -12.69
C GLY A 590 14.75 -15.52 -12.91
N VAL A 591 15.71 -14.63 -13.20
CA VAL A 591 17.14 -14.99 -13.37
C VAL A 591 17.92 -14.53 -12.15
N ALA A 592 18.57 -15.46 -11.45
CA ALA A 592 19.44 -15.16 -10.32
C ALA A 592 20.86 -15.70 -10.60
N ILE A 593 21.83 -14.80 -10.58
CA ILE A 593 23.24 -15.07 -10.87
C ILE A 593 24.05 -14.82 -9.60
N LEU A 594 24.76 -15.85 -9.13
CA LEU A 594 25.75 -15.76 -8.06
C LEU A 594 27.13 -15.61 -8.67
N ALA A 595 27.91 -14.61 -8.26
CA ALA A 595 29.31 -14.47 -8.66
C ALA A 595 30.26 -14.74 -7.49
N THR A 596 31.29 -15.56 -7.73
CA THR A 596 32.34 -15.85 -6.74
C THR A 596 33.72 -15.89 -7.36
N ASN A 597 34.72 -15.48 -6.58
CA ASN A 597 36.12 -15.64 -6.93
C ASN A 597 36.70 -17.00 -6.48
N LEU A 598 36.04 -17.69 -5.55
CA LEU A 598 36.58 -18.85 -4.83
C LEU A 598 35.71 -20.10 -4.97
N ARG A 599 35.54 -20.62 -6.20
CA ARG A 599 34.75 -21.84 -6.46
C ARG A 599 35.13 -23.02 -5.56
N GLN A 600 36.42 -23.20 -5.29
CA GLN A 600 36.94 -24.31 -4.48
C GLN A 600 36.47 -24.31 -3.01
N ASN A 601 35.92 -23.19 -2.53
CA ASN A 601 35.40 -23.06 -1.18
C ASN A 601 33.90 -23.36 -1.08
N MET A 602 33.20 -23.51 -2.20
CA MET A 602 31.77 -23.82 -2.20
C MET A 602 31.54 -25.32 -2.03
N ASP A 603 30.52 -25.68 -1.23
CA ASP A 603 30.08 -27.07 -1.07
C ASP A 603 29.49 -27.58 -2.39
N GLU A 604 29.89 -28.79 -2.80
CA GLU A 604 29.39 -29.47 -3.98
C GLU A 604 27.86 -29.68 -3.92
N ALA A 605 27.31 -29.87 -2.71
CA ALA A 605 25.86 -29.98 -2.51
C ALA A 605 25.11 -28.71 -2.93
N PHE A 606 25.71 -27.52 -2.74
CA PHE A 606 25.13 -26.25 -3.17
C PHE A 606 25.29 -26.03 -4.67
N VAL A 607 26.45 -26.37 -5.24
CA VAL A 607 26.69 -26.23 -6.68
C VAL A 607 25.72 -27.08 -7.50
N ARG A 608 25.38 -28.29 -7.03
CA ARG A 608 24.41 -29.18 -7.71
C ARG A 608 22.97 -28.64 -7.77
N ARG A 609 22.63 -27.63 -6.96
CA ARG A 609 21.32 -26.97 -6.95
C ARG A 609 21.21 -25.85 -7.98
N LEU A 610 22.35 -25.35 -8.47
CA LEU A 610 22.41 -24.31 -9.49
C LEU A 610 22.34 -24.97 -10.87
N GLN A 611 21.51 -24.43 -11.77
CA GLN A 611 21.24 -25.03 -13.08
C GLN A 611 22.43 -24.83 -14.02
N PHE A 612 23.05 -23.65 -13.97
CA PHE A 612 24.22 -23.31 -14.77
C PHE A 612 25.41 -23.03 -13.87
N VAL A 613 26.56 -23.59 -14.23
CA VAL A 613 27.85 -23.28 -13.59
C VAL A 613 28.81 -22.86 -14.69
N VAL A 614 29.05 -21.56 -14.77
CA VAL A 614 29.86 -20.94 -15.81
C VAL A 614 31.23 -20.58 -15.21
N GLU A 615 32.27 -21.21 -15.73
CA GLU A 615 33.64 -20.89 -15.37
C GLU A 615 34.21 -19.79 -16.27
N PHE A 616 34.79 -18.78 -15.63
CA PHE A 616 35.49 -17.66 -16.25
C PHE A 616 36.99 -17.88 -16.03
N PRO A 617 37.68 -18.56 -16.97
CA PRO A 617 39.09 -18.84 -16.82
C PRO A 617 39.93 -17.57 -16.96
N PHE A 618 41.20 -17.67 -16.59
CA PHE A 618 42.17 -16.64 -16.89
C PHE A 618 42.43 -16.61 -18.40
N PRO A 619 42.41 -15.44 -19.07
CA PRO A 619 42.50 -15.36 -20.52
C PRO A 619 43.85 -15.87 -21.04
N ASP A 620 43.84 -16.59 -22.16
CA ASP A 620 45.05 -17.00 -22.87
C ASP A 620 45.71 -15.83 -23.63
N GLU A 621 46.81 -16.09 -24.34
CA GLU A 621 47.56 -15.04 -25.05
C GLU A 621 46.75 -14.39 -26.18
N GLU A 622 45.99 -15.17 -26.94
CA GLU A 622 45.17 -14.69 -28.05
C GLU A 622 44.00 -13.86 -27.52
N GLN A 623 43.30 -14.38 -26.50
CA GLN A 623 42.22 -13.68 -25.81
C GLN A 623 42.71 -12.37 -25.16
N ARG A 624 43.90 -12.35 -24.55
CA ARG A 624 44.47 -11.10 -24.02
C ARG A 624 44.71 -10.08 -25.12
N ALA A 625 45.21 -10.48 -26.29
CA ALA A 625 45.41 -9.57 -27.41
C ALA A 625 44.10 -8.97 -27.90
N ASP A 626 43.03 -9.77 -27.95
CA ASP A 626 41.69 -9.29 -28.32
C ASP A 626 41.11 -8.35 -27.26
N ILE A 627 41.29 -8.65 -25.98
CA ILE A 627 40.88 -7.76 -24.88
C ILE A 627 41.63 -6.43 -24.94
N TRP A 628 42.93 -6.43 -25.26
CA TRP A 628 43.68 -5.19 -25.47
C TRP A 628 43.06 -4.36 -26.58
N ARG A 629 42.79 -4.95 -27.76
CA ARG A 629 42.16 -4.25 -28.89
C ARG A 629 40.77 -3.71 -28.53
N LEU A 630 39.97 -4.52 -27.84
CA LEU A 630 38.61 -4.16 -27.45
C LEU A 630 38.55 -2.91 -26.56
N HIS A 631 39.54 -2.71 -25.69
CA HIS A 631 39.56 -1.58 -24.77
C HIS A 631 40.08 -0.27 -25.38
N PHE A 632 40.47 -0.24 -26.65
CA PHE A 632 40.76 1.00 -27.38
C PHE A 632 39.51 1.48 -28.14
N PRO A 633 38.91 2.62 -27.75
CA PRO A 633 37.87 3.25 -28.55
C PRO A 633 38.42 3.67 -29.93
N PRO A 634 37.60 3.64 -30.99
CA PRO A 634 38.04 4.06 -32.33
C PRO A 634 38.45 5.53 -32.40
N GLU A 635 37.96 6.38 -31.49
CA GLU A 635 38.32 7.80 -31.40
C GLU A 635 39.61 8.07 -30.62
N ALA A 636 40.15 7.08 -29.90
CA ALA A 636 41.31 7.29 -29.05
C ALA A 636 42.59 7.43 -29.87
N PRO A 637 43.33 8.56 -29.75
CA PRO A 637 44.58 8.76 -30.48
C PRO A 637 45.65 7.83 -29.90
N HIS A 638 46.18 6.95 -30.74
CA HIS A 638 47.24 6.02 -30.37
C HIS A 638 48.25 5.92 -31.51
N ASP A 639 49.48 5.56 -31.16
CA ASP A 639 50.55 5.39 -32.15
C ASP A 639 50.28 4.17 -33.05
N GLU A 640 50.58 4.25 -34.35
CA GLU A 640 50.45 3.11 -35.27
C GLU A 640 51.41 1.96 -34.90
N ALA A 641 52.47 2.27 -34.12
CA ALA A 641 53.48 1.32 -33.66
C ALA A 641 53.09 0.52 -32.40
N LEU A 642 51.82 0.51 -31.98
CA LEU A 642 51.39 -0.27 -30.80
C LEU A 642 51.42 -1.78 -31.04
N ASP A 643 52.41 -2.45 -30.47
CA ASP A 643 52.53 -3.92 -30.43
C ASP A 643 51.70 -4.53 -29.27
N LEU A 644 50.38 -4.54 -29.42
CA LEU A 644 49.45 -5.18 -28.47
C LEU A 644 49.67 -6.70 -28.31
N PRO A 645 50.00 -7.47 -29.37
CA PRO A 645 50.35 -8.88 -29.23
C PRO A 645 51.56 -9.11 -28.30
N LEU A 646 52.57 -8.23 -28.35
CA LEU A 646 53.72 -8.33 -27.45
C LEU A 646 53.33 -8.11 -25.99
N LEU A 647 52.47 -7.11 -25.70
CA LEU A 647 51.93 -6.89 -24.36
C LEU A 647 51.12 -8.09 -23.87
N ALA A 648 50.28 -8.66 -24.75
CA ALA A 648 49.48 -9.85 -24.43
C ALA A 648 50.37 -11.06 -24.11
N ARG A 649 51.47 -11.26 -24.84
CA ARG A 649 52.40 -12.37 -24.63
C ARG A 649 53.18 -12.23 -23.33
N GLN A 650 53.72 -11.04 -23.05
CA GLN A 650 54.61 -10.82 -21.91
C GLN A 650 53.85 -10.67 -20.59
N PHE A 651 52.72 -9.97 -20.59
CA PHE A 651 51.99 -9.65 -19.36
C PHE A 651 50.76 -10.54 -19.19
N ARG A 652 50.82 -11.44 -18.20
CA ARG A 652 49.67 -12.27 -17.80
C ARG A 652 48.74 -11.47 -16.89
N MET A 653 47.72 -10.86 -17.48
CA MET A 653 46.73 -10.00 -16.81
C MET A 653 45.29 -10.46 -17.06
N THR A 654 44.37 -10.07 -16.16
CA THR A 654 42.93 -10.24 -16.37
C THR A 654 42.39 -9.09 -17.21
N GLY A 655 41.21 -9.24 -17.81
CA GLY A 655 40.61 -8.17 -18.63
C GLY A 655 40.37 -6.87 -17.85
N GLY A 656 39.96 -6.96 -16.59
CA GLY A 656 39.82 -5.78 -15.72
C GLY A 656 41.15 -5.05 -15.48
N SER A 657 42.25 -5.78 -15.30
CA SER A 657 43.58 -5.16 -15.19
C SER A 657 44.04 -4.54 -16.51
N ILE A 658 43.74 -5.17 -17.65
CA ILE A 658 44.04 -4.60 -18.98
C ILE A 658 43.26 -3.30 -19.20
N LYS A 659 41.95 -3.29 -18.89
CA LYS A 659 41.11 -2.08 -18.94
C LYS A 659 41.70 -0.93 -18.11
N ASN A 660 42.11 -1.23 -16.88
CA ASN A 660 42.73 -0.23 -16.00
C ASN A 660 44.05 0.30 -16.56
N ALA A 661 44.88 -0.59 -17.15
CA ALA A 661 46.15 -0.21 -17.76
C ALA A 661 45.95 0.68 -18.99
N VAL A 662 45.03 0.34 -19.89
CA VAL A 662 44.68 1.18 -21.06
C VAL A 662 44.20 2.56 -20.61
N LEU A 663 43.28 2.60 -19.63
CA LEU A 663 42.73 3.86 -19.14
C LEU A 663 43.79 4.73 -18.46
N ALA A 664 44.67 4.13 -17.64
CA ALA A 664 45.77 4.85 -17.01
C ALA A 664 46.78 5.38 -18.05
N ALA A 665 47.10 4.59 -19.08
CA ALA A 665 47.95 5.03 -20.19
C ALA A 665 47.31 6.20 -20.96
N ALA A 666 46.00 6.15 -21.22
CA ALA A 666 45.26 7.24 -21.85
C ALA A 666 45.33 8.54 -21.03
N TYR A 667 45.17 8.47 -19.71
CA TYR A 667 45.32 9.65 -18.85
C TYR A 667 46.75 10.22 -18.84
N LEU A 668 47.78 9.37 -18.88
CA LEU A 668 49.17 9.82 -18.96
C LEU A 668 49.45 10.53 -20.29
N ALA A 669 49.03 9.94 -21.41
CA ALA A 669 49.20 10.52 -22.73
C ALA A 669 48.42 11.83 -22.89
N ALA A 670 47.18 11.89 -22.38
CA ALA A 670 46.36 13.09 -22.40
C ALA A 670 46.93 14.23 -21.53
N ALA A 671 47.57 13.92 -20.40
CA ALA A 671 48.21 14.93 -19.55
C ALA A 671 49.39 15.63 -20.26
N ASP A 672 50.04 14.92 -21.19
CA ASP A 672 51.15 15.42 -22.01
C ASP A 672 50.71 15.89 -23.41
N ASP A 673 49.39 15.97 -23.68
CA ASP A 673 48.77 16.34 -24.96
C ASP A 673 49.34 15.57 -26.18
N ARG A 674 49.56 14.27 -26.01
CA ARG A 674 50.14 13.38 -27.04
C ARG A 674 49.32 12.10 -27.21
N PRO A 675 49.42 11.41 -28.37
CA PRO A 675 48.81 10.10 -28.57
C PRO A 675 49.34 9.06 -27.57
N ILE A 676 48.54 8.03 -27.32
CA ILE A 676 48.90 6.91 -26.44
C ILE A 676 50.06 6.14 -27.07
N GLY A 677 51.22 6.16 -26.40
CA GLY A 677 52.42 5.47 -26.84
C GLY A 677 52.67 4.16 -26.08
N MET A 678 53.59 3.35 -26.60
CA MET A 678 54.00 2.10 -25.96
C MET A 678 54.58 2.33 -24.55
N GLY A 679 55.33 3.43 -24.35
CA GLY A 679 55.89 3.78 -23.04
C GLY A 679 54.82 4.01 -21.96
N ASP A 680 53.68 4.59 -22.32
CA ASP A 680 52.57 4.82 -21.37
C ASP A 680 51.90 3.51 -20.97
N LEU A 681 51.69 2.62 -21.95
CA LEU A 681 51.10 1.30 -21.73
C LEU A 681 52.01 0.44 -20.86
N LEU A 682 53.32 0.47 -21.09
CA LEU A 682 54.29 -0.25 -20.26
C LEU A 682 54.30 0.28 -18.83
N HIS A 683 54.33 1.60 -18.66
CA HIS A 683 54.31 2.21 -17.34
C HIS A 683 53.00 1.91 -16.58
N ALA A 684 51.85 2.01 -17.25
CA ALA A 684 50.55 1.69 -16.68
C ALA A 684 50.41 0.20 -16.34
N THR A 685 50.88 -0.67 -17.22
CA THR A 685 50.91 -2.13 -17.02
C THR A 685 51.80 -2.50 -15.83
N ALA A 686 52.97 -1.87 -15.72
CA ALA A 686 53.87 -2.07 -14.60
C ALA A 686 53.23 -1.70 -13.26
N ARG A 687 52.52 -0.56 -13.24
CA ARG A 687 51.79 -0.08 -12.06
C ARG A 687 50.65 -1.01 -11.66
N GLU A 688 49.88 -1.54 -12.61
CA GLU A 688 48.82 -2.52 -12.32
C GLU A 688 49.39 -3.85 -11.81
N HIS A 689 50.53 -4.31 -12.34
CA HIS A 689 51.23 -5.49 -11.82
C HIS A 689 51.74 -5.28 -10.39
N ALA A 690 52.33 -4.11 -10.10
CA ALA A 690 52.78 -3.75 -8.76
C ALA A 690 51.60 -3.71 -7.77
N LYS A 691 50.45 -3.18 -8.18
CA LYS A 691 49.20 -3.17 -7.40
C LYS A 691 48.67 -4.58 -7.12
N ALA A 692 48.85 -5.51 -8.04
CA ALA A 692 48.54 -6.93 -7.86
C ALA A 692 49.59 -7.70 -7.02
N GLY A 693 50.57 -7.01 -6.42
CA GLY A 693 51.60 -7.59 -5.55
C GLY A 693 52.72 -8.31 -6.30
N ARG A 694 52.85 -8.11 -7.62
CA ARG A 694 53.94 -8.66 -8.44
C ARG A 694 54.90 -7.53 -8.83
N VAL A 695 56.13 -7.58 -8.31
CA VAL A 695 57.19 -6.67 -8.74
C VAL A 695 57.79 -7.24 -10.03
N LEU A 696 57.59 -6.54 -11.15
CA LEU A 696 58.25 -6.88 -12.40
C LEU A 696 59.74 -6.54 -12.29
N VAL A 697 60.60 -7.45 -12.74
CA VAL A 697 62.07 -7.27 -12.70
C VAL A 697 62.52 -6.73 -14.06
N GLY A 698 63.63 -5.99 -14.14
CA GLY A 698 64.10 -5.37 -15.38
C GLY A 698 64.25 -6.32 -16.58
N GLU A 699 64.40 -7.64 -16.36
CA GLU A 699 64.40 -8.67 -17.41
C GLU A 699 63.03 -8.79 -18.13
N ASP A 700 61.91 -8.52 -17.44
CA ASP A 700 60.56 -8.52 -18.02
C ASP A 700 60.35 -7.33 -18.99
N PHE A 701 61.17 -6.29 -18.90
CA PHE A 701 61.14 -5.11 -19.78
C PHE A 701 62.27 -5.09 -20.82
N ALA A 702 63.23 -6.01 -20.74
CA ALA A 702 64.40 -6.04 -21.61
C ALA A 702 64.05 -6.17 -23.11
N ALA A 703 62.96 -6.88 -23.43
CA ALA A 703 62.45 -7.01 -24.79
C ALA A 703 61.85 -5.70 -25.37
N PHE A 704 61.56 -4.71 -24.52
CA PHE A 704 61.03 -3.40 -24.91
C PHE A 704 62.10 -2.32 -24.97
N GLU A 705 63.10 -2.36 -24.07
CA GLU A 705 64.25 -1.43 -24.09
C GLU A 705 65.07 -1.55 -25.37
N GLU A 706 65.19 -2.75 -25.94
CA GLU A 706 65.91 -2.99 -27.21
C GLU A 706 65.21 -2.39 -28.44
N ARG A 707 63.90 -2.05 -28.34
CA ARG A 707 63.08 -1.53 -29.44
C ARG A 707 62.67 -0.07 -29.28
N CYS A 708 62.51 0.44 -28.06
CA CYS A 708 62.24 1.86 -27.81
C CYS A 708 63.48 2.76 -28.04
N HIS A 709 64.68 2.17 -28.14
CA HIS A 709 65.94 2.85 -28.43
C HIS A 709 66.53 2.52 -29.82
N GLY A 710 65.73 1.88 -30.70
CA GLY A 710 66.11 1.51 -32.07
C GLY A 710 65.62 2.49 -33.12
#